data_AF-A0A963B419-F1
#
_entry.id   AF-A0A963B419-F1
#
_cell.length_a   1.000
_cell.length_b   1.000
_cell.length_c   1.000
_cell.angle_alpha   90.00
_cell.angle_beta   90.00
_cell.angle_gamma   90.00
#
_symmetry.space_group_name_H-M   'P 1'
#
loop_
_entity.id
_entity.type
_entity.pdbx_description
1 polymer ?
#
loop_
_entity_poly.entity_id
_entity_poly.type
_entity_poly.pdbx_seq_one_letter_code
_entity_poly.pdbx_strand_id
1 'polypeptide(L)'
;MRKFLYAAAAVAITFAGGCTTTEKTTEADSAAAPKEAEKMHPAVSGPKRYEGALAAADINKPKNDYNITINYELGMHCTGFDFSYCCVLPPYNSVQSQIIKNATGKKRYPELLEADENDPGVVVDGTKRMRLAYGHVDNTYSEGNKLKYWNVRYDVNGDGKYTDNENVANAYFTHLYVYKDLKGTNPKGTSKDSEKAFVGIQVPIPKDNGPAGAAVASPMKNGHLHYTGKEGTIVYTKSPVLDNVPIVLTNPGIWDALGLPLTPFSDTAASKDFLTLVESDIQPFQEAWVSLVDADNGSPVLDSHTGKPITFVGTNPIDVPNCANCHGNDRANGDKYQLYRQERAFWKGLGASDWIADLKATSISIMEMHDDHNGTDFLKNYDPNGRSTDNRIGRDPVLCQKCHADNVIGVLASSTFKDKDGKEKTIPPLTQAIHTVHQTEAPMPDHEGRSAACQGCHPAHRQDGSMEGYPITPDGKNAYAARDNRDAAGGCYVGRDVHSNPNKDRDGVGTDEHLNAIGKWLQANVSQIGNGKNGKGLWCTNCHNQLARELYQRDNISQAFKQEGTTLRNKSLKEIAKGIGVDMKTLEAMMDPKVVLDKKGHDTPEKSQILATWAKQRTVPDIAVIALQGNGPMVSKDEDGDINVVPLSANPAVQIASLTLPEGATGAAAVPYEAATHGRDYWLSAGAPHCADCHAAPYVEGQGGVAFPINQPGKYSLMRYTKGHAGLACQACHQSIHGLYPVTTRADLTSYRQATQYNPDGSHGPFKCASCHETNENGVPWIADDDEHVWKGKPILEDYEAAVSWMHASAPDLGGKIPEE
;
A
#
# COMPACT_ATOMS: atom_id res chain seq x y z
N MET A 1 29.35 -29.51 -52.61
CA MET A 1 29.54 -28.96 -53.97
C MET A 1 29.22 -27.47 -53.92
N ARG A 2 30.21 -26.63 -54.29
CA ARG A 2 30.19 -25.23 -54.81
C ARG A 2 29.35 -24.17 -54.05
N LYS A 3 29.95 -23.20 -53.31
CA LYS A 3 30.73 -21.98 -53.72
C LYS A 3 29.80 -20.76 -53.93
N PHE A 4 30.02 -19.49 -53.54
CA PHE A 4 31.11 -18.58 -53.07
C PHE A 4 30.40 -17.40 -52.32
N LEU A 5 30.85 -16.77 -51.23
CA LEU A 5 31.98 -15.87 -50.92
C LEU A 5 32.09 -14.56 -51.76
N TYR A 6 31.98 -13.40 -51.09
CA TYR A 6 32.86 -12.24 -51.25
C TYR A 6 32.96 -11.42 -49.93
N ALA A 7 34.21 -11.15 -49.55
CA ALA A 7 34.68 -10.21 -48.51
C ALA A 7 34.92 -8.82 -49.16
N ALA A 8 35.42 -7.72 -48.58
CA ALA A 8 36.14 -7.38 -47.35
C ALA A 8 36.21 -5.83 -47.24
N ALA A 9 36.45 -5.31 -46.02
CA ALA A 9 37.37 -4.21 -45.62
C ALA A 9 37.29 -2.82 -46.33
N ALA A 10 37.71 -1.65 -45.80
CA ALA A 10 38.62 -1.26 -44.72
C ALA A 10 38.49 0.28 -44.49
N VAL A 11 38.85 0.76 -43.28
CA VAL A 11 39.78 1.90 -42.96
C VAL A 11 39.43 3.29 -43.54
N ALA A 12 39.35 4.42 -42.80
CA ALA A 12 40.36 5.12 -42.00
C ALA A 12 39.71 6.41 -41.41
N ILE A 13 39.98 6.87 -40.17
CA ILE A 13 40.99 7.90 -39.80
C ILE A 13 40.63 9.29 -40.38
N THR A 14 40.52 10.43 -39.69
CA THR A 14 40.78 10.92 -38.31
C THR A 14 40.52 12.45 -38.29
N PHE A 15 40.51 13.02 -37.07
CA PHE A 15 40.93 14.40 -36.71
C PHE A 15 40.03 15.55 -37.23
N ALA A 16 39.84 16.68 -36.55
CA ALA A 16 39.99 17.13 -35.18
C ALA A 16 39.70 18.64 -35.20
N GLY A 17 39.47 19.18 -34.00
CA GLY A 17 39.55 20.61 -33.74
C GLY A 17 38.24 21.31 -34.07
N GLY A 18 37.49 21.86 -33.13
CA GLY A 18 37.92 22.42 -31.86
C GLY A 18 37.68 23.92 -31.91
N CYS A 19 37.20 24.45 -30.79
CA CYS A 19 37.27 25.86 -30.41
C CYS A 19 36.46 26.82 -31.31
N THR A 20 35.79 27.85 -30.82
CA THR A 20 35.86 28.56 -29.54
C THR A 20 34.71 29.57 -29.52
N THR A 21 34.08 29.68 -28.35
CA THR A 21 33.68 30.91 -27.64
C THR A 21 32.82 32.01 -28.29
N THR A 22 31.81 32.42 -27.51
CA THR A 22 31.31 33.79 -27.25
C THR A 22 30.63 34.51 -28.43
N GLU A 23 29.45 35.10 -28.30
CA GLU A 23 29.08 36.11 -27.30
C GLU A 23 27.55 36.36 -27.29
N LYS A 24 27.07 37.00 -26.24
CA LYS A 24 25.67 37.39 -25.96
C LYS A 24 25.10 38.36 -27.00
N THR A 25 23.78 38.29 -27.29
CA THR A 25 22.81 39.40 -27.09
C THR A 25 21.36 39.03 -27.49
N THR A 26 20.44 39.34 -26.56
CA THR A 26 19.08 39.92 -26.67
C THR A 26 17.96 39.27 -27.51
N GLU A 27 16.89 38.96 -26.76
CA GLU A 27 15.44 39.12 -27.00
C GLU A 27 14.79 38.86 -28.38
N ALA A 28 13.83 37.94 -28.30
CA ALA A 28 12.54 37.88 -28.99
C ALA A 28 12.53 37.84 -30.52
N ASP A 29 12.26 36.65 -31.07
CA ASP A 29 11.13 36.52 -32.01
C ASP A 29 10.67 35.06 -32.14
N SER A 30 9.35 34.90 -32.12
CA SER A 30 8.62 33.66 -32.36
C SER A 30 8.80 33.18 -33.79
N ALA A 31 9.29 31.96 -33.99
CA ALA A 31 9.17 31.26 -35.26
C ALA A 31 9.06 29.74 -35.07
N ALA A 32 8.14 29.16 -35.83
CA ALA A 32 7.60 27.82 -35.76
C ALA A 32 8.64 26.67 -35.81
N ALA A 33 8.42 25.65 -34.97
CA ALA A 33 9.10 24.36 -35.06
C ALA A 33 8.51 23.51 -36.20
N PRO A 34 9.33 22.79 -36.98
CA PRO A 34 8.87 21.98 -38.10
C PRO A 34 8.24 20.67 -37.62
N LYS A 35 7.06 20.37 -38.20
CA LYS A 35 6.37 19.09 -38.12
C LYS A 35 7.17 18.04 -38.89
N GLU A 36 7.67 17.02 -38.21
CA GLU A 36 7.81 15.65 -38.74
C GLU A 36 8.28 14.69 -37.63
N ALA A 37 7.34 14.16 -36.87
CA ALA A 37 7.53 12.96 -36.04
C ALA A 37 6.17 12.29 -35.85
N GLU A 38 5.65 11.65 -36.91
CA GLU A 38 4.43 10.86 -36.81
C GLU A 38 4.50 9.68 -37.78
N LYS A 39 5.23 8.62 -37.38
CA LYS A 39 5.04 7.26 -37.90
C LYS A 39 5.29 6.25 -36.79
N MET A 40 4.24 5.97 -36.01
CA MET A 40 4.17 4.87 -35.06
C MET A 40 3.44 3.69 -35.72
N HIS A 41 4.04 2.50 -35.65
CA HIS A 41 3.48 1.24 -36.16
C HIS A 41 2.29 0.75 -35.29
N PRO A 42 1.38 -0.10 -35.82
CA PRO A 42 0.05 -0.29 -35.24
C PRO A 42 0.04 -1.22 -34.01
N ALA A 43 -0.70 -0.80 -32.98
CA ALA A 43 -0.93 -1.54 -31.74
C ALA A 43 -1.91 -2.71 -31.93
N VAL A 44 -1.64 -3.81 -31.23
CA VAL A 44 -2.59 -4.91 -31.00
C VAL A 44 -3.72 -4.39 -30.10
N SER A 45 -4.96 -4.75 -30.43
CA SER A 45 -6.19 -4.18 -29.87
C SER A 45 -6.46 -4.61 -28.41
N GLY A 46 -5.91 -3.86 -27.45
CA GLY A 46 -6.56 -3.64 -26.15
C GLY A 46 -7.65 -2.56 -26.26
N PRO A 47 -8.54 -2.41 -25.27
CA PRO A 47 -9.49 -1.29 -25.24
C PRO A 47 -8.70 0.03 -25.33
N LYS A 48 -9.07 0.89 -26.28
CA LYS A 48 -8.48 2.21 -26.45
C LYS A 48 -8.61 2.99 -25.14
N ARG A 49 -7.55 3.74 -24.76
CA ARG A 49 -7.61 4.75 -23.70
C ARG A 49 -8.87 5.60 -23.91
N TYR A 50 -9.68 5.77 -22.85
CA TYR A 50 -10.94 6.49 -22.94
C TYR A 50 -10.68 7.95 -23.35
N GLU A 51 -11.08 8.32 -24.57
CA GLU A 51 -11.01 9.68 -25.13
C GLU A 51 -12.43 10.22 -25.43
N GLY A 52 -13.40 9.90 -24.57
CA GLY A 52 -14.79 10.31 -24.78
C GLY A 52 -15.02 11.80 -24.58
N ALA A 53 -15.58 12.47 -25.58
CA ALA A 53 -16.11 13.83 -25.47
C ALA A 53 -17.23 13.91 -24.40
N LEU A 54 -17.15 14.95 -23.55
CA LEU A 54 -18.15 15.30 -22.55
C LEU A 54 -19.41 15.84 -23.26
N ALA A 55 -20.48 15.06 -23.31
CA ALA A 55 -21.80 15.66 -23.40
C ALA A 55 -22.00 16.54 -22.15
N ALA A 56 -22.63 17.70 -22.28
CA ALA A 56 -22.95 18.53 -21.13
C ALA A 56 -23.99 17.79 -20.27
N ALA A 57 -23.50 16.99 -19.32
CA ALA A 57 -24.32 16.25 -18.39
C ALA A 57 -25.08 17.25 -17.50
N ASP A 58 -26.33 16.92 -17.18
CA ASP A 58 -27.04 17.58 -16.10
C ASP A 58 -26.23 17.35 -14.82
N ILE A 59 -25.57 18.39 -14.32
CA ILE A 59 -24.65 18.30 -13.19
C ILE A 59 -25.32 17.80 -11.91
N ASN A 60 -26.65 17.85 -11.87
CA ASN A 60 -27.45 17.44 -10.72
C ASN A 60 -27.92 15.98 -10.80
N LYS A 61 -27.55 15.24 -11.85
CA LYS A 61 -27.97 13.84 -12.04
C LYS A 61 -26.77 12.91 -12.20
N PRO A 62 -26.92 11.63 -11.79
CA PRO A 62 -25.92 10.63 -12.09
C PRO A 62 -25.73 10.53 -13.60
N LYS A 63 -24.48 10.40 -14.02
CA LYS A 63 -24.12 10.33 -15.44
C LYS A 63 -24.04 8.90 -16.00
N ASN A 64 -24.07 7.89 -15.12
CA ASN A 64 -23.99 6.48 -15.45
C ASN A 64 -25.18 5.73 -14.82
N ASP A 65 -25.59 4.59 -15.38
CA ASP A 65 -26.54 3.67 -14.74
C ASP A 65 -25.94 3.04 -13.48
N TYR A 66 -24.65 2.66 -13.56
CA TYR A 66 -23.88 2.09 -12.47
C TYR A 66 -22.54 2.79 -12.34
N ASN A 67 -22.09 3.00 -11.10
CA ASN A 67 -20.71 3.38 -10.79
C ASN A 67 -19.95 2.17 -10.25
N ILE A 68 -18.76 1.91 -10.80
CA ILE A 68 -17.86 0.85 -10.32
C ILE A 68 -16.62 1.52 -9.72
N THR A 69 -16.43 1.38 -8.42
CA THR A 69 -15.24 1.91 -7.73
C THR A 69 -14.06 0.98 -7.99
N ILE A 70 -12.85 1.51 -8.12
CA ILE A 70 -11.64 0.70 -8.33
C ILE A 70 -10.58 1.19 -7.36
N ASN A 71 -10.41 0.43 -6.29
CA ASN A 71 -9.49 0.68 -5.19
C ASN A 71 -8.46 -0.44 -5.12
N TYR A 72 -7.47 -0.27 -4.25
CA TYR A 72 -6.42 -1.24 -4.02
C TYR A 72 -5.99 -1.15 -2.55
N GLU A 73 -5.40 -2.21 -2.03
CA GLU A 73 -4.75 -2.18 -0.73
C GLU A 73 -3.33 -1.68 -0.91
N LEU A 74 -3.05 -0.46 -0.46
CA LEU A 74 -1.68 0.10 -0.47
C LEU A 74 -0.72 -0.61 0.51
N GLY A 75 -0.99 -1.85 0.90
CA GLY A 75 -0.15 -2.62 1.82
C GLY A 75 1.20 -3.03 1.22
N MET A 76 1.26 -3.33 -0.09
CA MET A 76 2.43 -3.95 -0.75
C MET A 76 2.69 -3.46 -2.19
N HIS A 77 2.61 -2.16 -2.41
CA HIS A 77 2.87 -1.57 -3.73
C HIS A 77 4.37 -1.43 -4.12
N CYS A 78 5.29 -1.93 -3.29
CA CYS A 78 6.72 -2.00 -3.61
C CYS A 78 7.04 -3.45 -3.96
N THR A 79 7.64 -3.70 -5.11
CA THR A 79 8.14 -5.03 -5.46
C THR A 79 9.63 -4.96 -5.75
N GLY A 80 10.35 -6.04 -5.46
CA GLY A 80 11.59 -6.29 -6.18
C GLY A 80 11.29 -6.55 -7.64
N PHE A 81 12.15 -6.04 -8.51
CA PHE A 81 12.08 -6.36 -9.93
C PHE A 81 12.63 -7.76 -10.23
N ASP A 82 13.55 -8.25 -9.40
CA ASP A 82 14.24 -9.51 -9.60
C ASP A 82 14.48 -10.24 -8.28
N PHE A 83 13.93 -11.44 -8.15
CA PHE A 83 14.00 -12.24 -6.94
C PHE A 83 15.11 -13.29 -6.96
N SER A 84 15.98 -13.30 -7.97
CA SER A 84 17.03 -14.31 -8.11
C SER A 84 18.10 -14.26 -7.02
N TYR A 85 18.35 -13.09 -6.41
CA TYR A 85 19.33 -12.94 -5.33
C TYR A 85 18.66 -12.75 -3.97
N CYS A 86 17.91 -11.66 -3.82
CA CYS A 86 17.17 -11.32 -2.62
C CYS A 86 16.08 -10.29 -2.93
N CYS A 87 15.03 -10.22 -2.11
CA CYS A 87 14.05 -9.16 -2.19
C CYS A 87 13.45 -8.82 -0.81
N VAL A 88 13.03 -7.57 -0.64
CA VAL A 88 12.39 -7.08 0.59
C VAL A 88 10.93 -7.49 0.67
N LEU A 89 10.16 -7.45 -0.42
CA LEU A 89 8.73 -7.79 -0.44
C LEU A 89 8.34 -8.50 -1.75
N PRO A 90 7.48 -9.53 -1.70
CA PRO A 90 6.91 -10.15 -2.90
C PRO A 90 5.97 -9.18 -3.63
N PRO A 91 5.70 -9.39 -4.94
CA PRO A 91 4.69 -8.60 -5.65
C PRO A 91 3.30 -8.95 -5.11
N TYR A 92 2.55 -7.94 -4.68
CA TYR A 92 1.19 -8.12 -4.19
C TYR A 92 0.38 -6.83 -4.33
N ASN A 93 -0.66 -6.87 -5.15
CA ASN A 93 -1.59 -5.76 -5.35
C ASN A 93 -3.02 -6.31 -5.45
N SER A 94 -4.04 -5.47 -5.47
CA SER A 94 -5.41 -5.93 -5.72
C SER A 94 -6.22 -4.95 -6.52
N VAL A 95 -7.28 -5.47 -7.09
CA VAL A 95 -8.43 -4.67 -7.48
C VAL A 95 -9.52 -4.93 -6.43
N GLN A 96 -9.99 -3.87 -5.78
CA GLN A 96 -11.13 -3.88 -4.86
C GLN A 96 -12.21 -2.94 -5.38
N SER A 97 -13.45 -3.42 -5.47
CA SER A 97 -14.54 -2.71 -6.10
C SER A 97 -15.85 -2.81 -5.31
N GLN A 98 -16.67 -1.77 -5.47
CA GLN A 98 -18.07 -1.75 -5.11
C GLN A 98 -18.85 -1.29 -6.34
N ILE A 99 -20.01 -1.91 -6.59
CA ILE A 99 -20.94 -1.47 -7.63
C ILE A 99 -22.08 -0.72 -6.97
N ILE A 100 -22.29 0.51 -7.41
CA ILE A 100 -23.46 1.30 -7.05
C ILE A 100 -24.37 1.40 -8.27
N LYS A 101 -25.61 0.95 -8.14
CA LYS A 101 -26.69 1.26 -9.08
C LYS A 101 -27.23 2.64 -8.73
N ASN A 102 -27.12 3.57 -9.67
CA ASN A 102 -27.45 4.97 -9.41
C ASN A 102 -28.98 5.20 -9.41
N ALA A 103 -29.41 6.23 -8.68
CA ALA A 103 -30.81 6.56 -8.57
C ALA A 103 -31.39 7.06 -9.91
N THR A 104 -32.52 6.49 -10.31
CA THR A 104 -33.29 6.92 -11.50
C THR A 104 -34.46 7.83 -11.11
N GLY A 105 -34.20 8.80 -10.25
CA GLY A 105 -35.15 9.87 -9.91
C GLY A 105 -34.92 10.52 -8.54
N LYS A 106 -35.44 11.75 -8.38
CA LYS A 106 -35.34 12.61 -7.18
C LYS A 106 -35.54 11.92 -5.82
N LYS A 107 -36.45 10.96 -5.74
CA LYS A 107 -36.84 10.29 -4.48
C LYS A 107 -36.52 8.80 -4.47
N ARG A 108 -35.53 8.39 -5.27
CA ARG A 108 -35.05 7.01 -5.32
C ARG A 108 -33.70 6.93 -4.62
N TYR A 109 -33.51 5.87 -3.85
CA TYR A 109 -32.21 5.54 -3.27
C TYR A 109 -31.36 4.84 -4.33
N PRO A 110 -30.05 5.13 -4.40
CA PRO A 110 -29.08 4.25 -5.03
C PRO A 110 -28.99 2.93 -4.27
N GLU A 111 -28.54 1.88 -4.93
CA GLU A 111 -28.41 0.54 -4.37
C GLU A 111 -26.96 0.06 -4.50
N LEU A 112 -26.37 -0.42 -3.40
CA LEU A 112 -25.09 -1.11 -3.45
C LEU A 112 -25.36 -2.56 -3.87
N LEU A 113 -24.78 -3.00 -4.99
CA LEU A 113 -25.06 -4.33 -5.52
C LEU A 113 -24.15 -5.41 -4.93
N GLU A 114 -24.79 -6.47 -4.46
CA GLU A 114 -24.15 -7.68 -3.96
C GLU A 114 -24.18 -8.82 -5.01
N ALA A 115 -23.61 -9.96 -4.63
CA ALA A 115 -23.63 -11.14 -5.49
C ALA A 115 -24.91 -11.97 -5.34
N ASP A 116 -25.16 -12.81 -6.33
CA ASP A 116 -26.09 -13.93 -6.22
C ASP A 116 -25.72 -14.84 -5.04
N GLU A 117 -26.70 -15.21 -4.23
CA GLU A 117 -26.49 -16.07 -3.05
C GLU A 117 -25.81 -17.42 -3.39
N ASN A 118 -26.00 -17.91 -4.62
CA ASN A 118 -25.49 -19.20 -5.09
C ASN A 118 -24.27 -19.07 -6.02
N ASP A 119 -23.97 -17.88 -6.54
CA ASP A 119 -22.78 -17.61 -7.37
C ASP A 119 -22.13 -16.27 -6.98
N PRO A 120 -21.11 -16.29 -6.10
CA PRO A 120 -20.43 -15.09 -5.61
C PRO A 120 -19.64 -14.35 -6.71
N GLY A 121 -19.60 -14.86 -7.93
CA GLY A 121 -19.03 -14.17 -9.09
C GLY A 121 -20.07 -13.47 -9.97
N VAL A 122 -21.36 -13.48 -9.62
CA VAL A 122 -22.45 -12.87 -10.41
C VAL A 122 -23.11 -11.75 -9.62
N VAL A 123 -23.14 -10.56 -10.19
CA VAL A 123 -23.93 -9.41 -9.74
C VAL A 123 -25.37 -9.57 -10.22
N VAL A 124 -26.34 -9.29 -9.35
CA VAL A 124 -27.77 -9.35 -9.69
C VAL A 124 -28.42 -7.97 -9.58
N ASP A 125 -29.15 -7.56 -10.61
CA ASP A 125 -30.04 -6.39 -10.60
C ASP A 125 -31.36 -6.73 -11.31
N GLY A 126 -32.39 -7.04 -10.51
CA GLY A 126 -33.65 -7.56 -11.03
C GLY A 126 -33.46 -8.86 -11.80
N THR A 127 -33.73 -8.86 -13.10
CA THR A 127 -33.51 -10.02 -13.97
C THR A 127 -32.13 -10.02 -14.64
N LYS A 128 -31.33 -8.96 -14.50
CA LYS A 128 -30.00 -8.88 -15.09
C LYS A 128 -29.03 -9.71 -14.24
N ARG A 129 -28.27 -10.58 -14.90
CA ARG A 129 -27.14 -11.32 -14.32
C ARG A 129 -25.87 -10.85 -14.99
N MET A 130 -24.95 -10.31 -14.21
CA MET A 130 -23.74 -9.67 -14.72
C MET A 130 -22.50 -10.19 -13.99
N ARG A 131 -21.32 -10.02 -14.56
CA ARG A 131 -20.03 -10.25 -13.89
C ARG A 131 -19.13 -9.03 -14.04
N LEU A 132 -18.16 -8.91 -13.14
CA LEU A 132 -17.14 -7.87 -13.18
C LEU A 132 -15.87 -8.42 -13.83
N ALA A 133 -15.72 -8.21 -15.14
CA ALA A 133 -14.46 -8.47 -15.82
C ALA A 133 -13.45 -7.39 -15.41
N TYR A 134 -12.22 -7.77 -15.09
CA TYR A 134 -11.15 -6.81 -14.76
C TYR A 134 -9.93 -7.06 -15.62
N GLY A 135 -9.04 -6.07 -15.73
CA GLY A 135 -7.73 -6.21 -16.35
C GLY A 135 -6.86 -4.98 -16.15
N HIS A 136 -5.69 -4.97 -16.80
CA HIS A 136 -4.73 -3.87 -16.72
C HIS A 136 -4.32 -3.41 -18.12
N VAL A 137 -4.09 -2.11 -18.29
CA VAL A 137 -3.61 -1.55 -19.55
C VAL A 137 -2.12 -1.86 -19.71
N ASP A 138 -1.77 -2.54 -20.80
CA ASP A 138 -0.37 -2.87 -21.14
C ASP A 138 0.34 -3.65 -20.01
N ASN A 139 -0.38 -4.48 -19.24
CA ASN A 139 0.21 -5.32 -18.20
C ASN A 139 -0.51 -6.65 -18.06
N THR A 140 -0.30 -7.53 -19.04
CA THR A 140 -1.08 -8.77 -19.19
C THR A 140 -0.39 -10.02 -18.65
N TYR A 141 0.86 -9.91 -18.22
CA TYR A 141 1.62 -10.98 -17.58
C TYR A 141 2.67 -10.34 -16.66
N SER A 142 3.21 -11.14 -15.74
CA SER A 142 4.23 -10.69 -14.78
C SER A 142 5.54 -11.44 -14.96
N GLU A 143 5.49 -12.76 -15.09
CA GLU A 143 6.69 -13.59 -15.15
C GLU A 143 7.34 -13.57 -16.54
N GLY A 144 8.67 -13.48 -16.58
CA GLY A 144 9.46 -13.50 -17.79
C GLY A 144 10.36 -12.28 -17.89
N ASN A 145 10.07 -11.39 -18.84
CA ASN A 145 10.86 -10.17 -19.09
C ASN A 145 10.55 -9.02 -18.11
N LYS A 146 9.51 -9.14 -17.28
CA LYS A 146 9.12 -8.12 -16.30
C LYS A 146 9.47 -8.50 -14.87
N LEU A 147 9.53 -9.79 -14.58
CA LEU A 147 9.79 -10.33 -13.26
C LEU A 147 10.37 -11.73 -13.35
N LYS A 148 11.31 -12.02 -12.46
CA LYS A 148 11.79 -13.37 -12.18
C LYS A 148 11.29 -13.79 -10.80
N TYR A 149 10.25 -14.61 -10.76
CA TYR A 149 9.56 -15.02 -9.52
C TYR A 149 9.18 -16.51 -9.53
N TRP A 150 8.41 -16.98 -10.50
CA TRP A 150 8.05 -18.41 -10.60
C TRP A 150 9.14 -19.26 -11.24
N ASN A 151 9.96 -18.69 -12.13
CA ASN A 151 11.09 -19.43 -12.71
C ASN A 151 12.33 -19.45 -11.81
N VAL A 152 12.32 -18.71 -10.69
CA VAL A 152 13.42 -18.72 -9.73
C VAL A 152 13.20 -19.88 -8.78
N ARG A 153 14.09 -20.87 -8.86
CA ARG A 153 14.04 -22.07 -8.00
C ARG A 153 14.25 -21.71 -6.53
N TYR A 154 13.56 -22.44 -5.66
CA TYR A 154 13.68 -22.33 -4.21
C TYR A 154 13.31 -23.69 -3.60
N ASP A 155 14.16 -24.27 -2.76
CA ASP A 155 13.89 -25.54 -2.09
C ASP A 155 12.91 -25.31 -0.94
N VAL A 156 11.62 -25.40 -1.26
CA VAL A 156 10.53 -25.04 -0.33
C VAL A 156 10.47 -26.03 0.85
N ASN A 157 10.82 -27.29 0.62
CA ASN A 157 10.69 -28.36 1.60
C ASN A 157 12.03 -28.74 2.29
N GLY A 158 13.17 -28.31 1.75
CA GLY A 158 14.49 -28.53 2.31
C GLY A 158 15.12 -29.88 2.01
N ASP A 159 14.63 -30.64 1.01
CA ASP A 159 15.15 -31.97 0.65
C ASP A 159 16.27 -31.94 -0.41
N GLY A 160 16.65 -30.75 -0.86
CA GLY A 160 17.68 -30.52 -1.86
C GLY A 160 17.25 -30.84 -3.29
N LYS A 161 15.96 -31.03 -3.55
CA LYS A 161 15.39 -31.23 -4.89
C LYS A 161 14.53 -30.03 -5.27
N TYR A 162 14.33 -29.87 -6.57
CA TYR A 162 13.51 -28.81 -7.14
C TYR A 162 12.47 -29.43 -8.07
N THR A 163 11.26 -29.57 -7.57
CA THR A 163 10.07 -29.92 -8.35
C THR A 163 9.47 -28.68 -9.02
N ASP A 164 8.44 -28.87 -9.87
CA ASP A 164 7.88 -27.78 -10.69
C ASP A 164 7.31 -26.60 -9.87
N ASN A 165 6.86 -26.86 -8.63
CA ASN A 165 6.31 -25.84 -7.73
C ASN A 165 7.33 -25.29 -6.72
N GLU A 166 8.57 -25.74 -6.77
CA GLU A 166 9.65 -25.31 -5.86
C GLU A 166 10.36 -24.08 -6.40
N ASN A 167 9.68 -22.95 -6.20
CA ASN A 167 10.08 -21.64 -6.67
C ASN A 167 9.74 -20.55 -5.66
N VAL A 168 10.33 -19.37 -5.86
CA VAL A 168 10.19 -18.23 -4.94
C VAL A 168 8.72 -17.82 -4.74
N ALA A 169 7.88 -17.89 -5.79
CA ALA A 169 6.47 -17.54 -5.67
C ALA A 169 5.73 -18.39 -4.63
N ASN A 170 5.97 -19.70 -4.67
CA ASN A 170 5.41 -20.64 -3.71
C ASN A 170 6.09 -20.55 -2.34
N ALA A 171 7.37 -20.17 -2.28
CA ALA A 171 8.12 -20.06 -1.03
C ALA A 171 7.63 -18.92 -0.12
N TYR A 172 7.19 -17.78 -0.66
CA TYR A 172 6.82 -16.60 0.14
C TYR A 172 5.60 -16.80 1.03
N PHE A 173 4.63 -17.61 0.60
CA PHE A 173 3.31 -17.68 1.23
C PHE A 173 3.05 -18.99 1.98
N THR A 174 4.08 -19.82 2.18
CA THR A 174 4.00 -21.12 2.89
C THR A 174 3.49 -21.06 4.33
N HIS A 175 3.45 -19.87 4.94
CA HIS A 175 2.91 -19.68 6.28
C HIS A 175 1.38 -19.45 6.28
N LEU A 176 0.79 -19.10 5.13
CA LEU A 176 -0.65 -18.91 4.99
C LEU A 176 -1.34 -20.23 4.67
N TYR A 177 -2.53 -20.44 5.22
CA TYR A 177 -3.31 -21.64 4.97
C TYR A 177 -4.82 -21.43 5.06
N VAL A 178 -5.56 -22.38 4.50
CA VAL A 178 -7.02 -22.50 4.62
C VAL A 178 -7.40 -23.92 5.03
N TYR A 179 -8.58 -24.10 5.62
CA TYR A 179 -9.16 -25.43 5.88
C TYR A 179 -10.10 -25.89 4.77
N LYS A 180 -10.82 -24.96 4.13
CA LYS A 180 -11.82 -25.28 3.10
C LYS A 180 -11.91 -24.22 2.01
N ASP A 181 -12.05 -22.96 2.40
CA ASP A 181 -12.31 -21.85 1.49
C ASP A 181 -11.73 -20.54 2.03
N LEU A 182 -11.78 -19.50 1.21
CA LEU A 182 -11.35 -18.14 1.54
C LEU A 182 -12.37 -17.37 2.42
N LYS A 183 -13.37 -18.05 2.98
CA LYS A 183 -14.32 -17.46 3.95
C LYS A 183 -13.91 -17.76 5.39
N GLY A 184 -12.72 -18.33 5.61
CA GLY A 184 -12.26 -18.76 6.92
C GLY A 184 -12.99 -20.00 7.45
N THR A 185 -13.67 -20.78 6.60
CA THR A 185 -14.42 -21.95 7.09
C THR A 185 -13.48 -23.02 7.62
N ASN A 186 -13.58 -23.35 8.91
CA ASN A 186 -12.93 -24.49 9.56
C ASN A 186 -13.98 -25.53 10.01
N PRO A 187 -14.39 -26.47 9.13
CA PRO A 187 -15.54 -27.35 9.38
C PRO A 187 -15.38 -28.27 10.59
N LYS A 188 -14.14 -28.64 10.92
CA LYS A 188 -13.82 -29.56 12.01
C LYS A 188 -13.54 -28.83 13.33
N GLY A 189 -13.42 -27.51 13.31
CA GLY A 189 -13.02 -26.71 14.48
C GLY A 189 -11.67 -27.16 15.05
N THR A 190 -10.73 -27.56 14.18
CA THR A 190 -9.44 -28.16 14.53
C THR A 190 -8.30 -27.17 14.29
N SER A 191 -7.14 -27.43 14.87
CA SER A 191 -5.87 -26.77 14.54
C SER A 191 -4.82 -27.74 14.00
N LYS A 192 -5.16 -29.01 13.78
CA LYS A 192 -4.20 -30.00 13.27
C LYS A 192 -3.58 -29.58 11.95
N ASP A 193 -2.25 -29.63 11.88
CA ASP A 193 -1.50 -29.33 10.66
C ASP A 193 -1.89 -30.22 9.47
N SER A 194 -2.29 -31.47 9.71
CA SER A 194 -2.74 -32.38 8.66
C SER A 194 -4.06 -31.98 7.98
N GLU A 195 -4.81 -31.05 8.60
CA GLU A 195 -6.10 -30.55 8.09
C GLU A 195 -5.95 -29.17 7.41
N LYS A 196 -4.76 -28.58 7.46
CA LYS A 196 -4.44 -27.29 6.84
C LYS A 196 -3.95 -27.50 5.41
N ALA A 197 -4.45 -26.69 4.48
CA ALA A 197 -3.91 -26.57 3.14
C ALA A 197 -3.06 -25.29 3.05
N PHE A 198 -1.73 -25.42 3.14
CA PHE A 198 -0.84 -24.28 3.05
C PHE A 198 -0.67 -23.81 1.60
N VAL A 199 -0.70 -22.50 1.43
CA VAL A 199 -0.47 -21.84 0.15
C VAL A 199 0.99 -22.06 -0.25
N GLY A 200 1.23 -22.32 -1.53
CA GLY A 200 2.57 -22.59 -2.06
C GLY A 200 3.00 -24.06 -2.02
N ILE A 201 2.55 -24.83 -1.02
CA ILE A 201 2.90 -26.26 -0.89
C ILE A 201 1.74 -27.13 -1.35
N GLN A 202 0.64 -27.17 -0.59
CA GLN A 202 -0.54 -27.96 -0.92
C GLN A 202 -1.44 -27.26 -1.94
N VAL A 203 -1.41 -25.92 -1.94
CA VAL A 203 -2.12 -25.08 -2.92
C VAL A 203 -1.08 -24.26 -3.69
N PRO A 204 -0.48 -24.80 -4.76
CA PRO A 204 0.51 -24.07 -5.55
C PRO A 204 -0.09 -22.81 -6.17
N ILE A 205 0.70 -21.74 -6.20
CA ILE A 205 0.34 -20.47 -6.83
C ILE A 205 0.63 -20.58 -8.34
N PRO A 206 -0.40 -20.52 -9.20
CA PRO A 206 -0.19 -20.57 -10.65
C PRO A 206 0.64 -19.39 -11.13
N LYS A 207 1.36 -19.58 -12.22
CA LYS A 207 2.11 -18.51 -12.88
C LYS A 207 1.18 -17.35 -13.27
N ASP A 208 1.62 -16.13 -12.95
CA ASP A 208 0.88 -14.87 -13.14
C ASP A 208 -0.43 -14.77 -12.32
N ASN A 209 -0.52 -15.51 -11.21
CA ASN A 209 -1.63 -15.44 -10.27
C ASN A 209 -1.16 -15.06 -8.85
N GLY A 210 -2.04 -14.42 -8.09
CA GLY A 210 -1.82 -14.16 -6.67
C GLY A 210 -2.02 -15.39 -5.80
N PRO A 211 -1.63 -15.32 -4.50
CA PRO A 211 -1.84 -16.41 -3.55
C PRO A 211 -3.31 -16.77 -3.32
N ALA A 212 -4.24 -15.85 -3.60
CA ALA A 212 -5.68 -16.10 -3.58
C ALA A 212 -6.24 -16.66 -4.90
N GLY A 213 -5.39 -16.88 -5.91
CA GLY A 213 -5.76 -17.45 -7.21
C GLY A 213 -6.16 -16.45 -8.30
N ALA A 214 -6.32 -15.16 -7.97
CA ALA A 214 -6.63 -14.10 -8.95
C ALA A 214 -5.51 -13.94 -9.99
N ALA A 215 -5.84 -13.69 -11.26
CA ALA A 215 -4.88 -13.70 -12.37
C ALA A 215 -4.63 -12.30 -12.94
N VAL A 216 -3.36 -11.96 -13.18
CA VAL A 216 -2.95 -10.66 -13.77
C VAL A 216 -3.53 -10.47 -15.18
N ALA A 217 -3.49 -11.53 -15.99
CA ALA A 217 -3.96 -11.56 -17.38
C ALA A 217 -5.49 -11.51 -17.54
N SER A 218 -6.24 -11.12 -16.50
CA SER A 218 -7.69 -10.99 -16.59
C SER A 218 -8.07 -9.91 -17.61
N PRO A 219 -9.12 -10.09 -18.44
CA PRO A 219 -10.04 -11.23 -18.53
C PRO A 219 -9.61 -12.28 -19.56
N MET A 220 -8.40 -12.22 -20.12
CA MET A 220 -7.95 -13.18 -21.14
C MET A 220 -7.88 -14.63 -20.63
N LYS A 221 -7.89 -14.81 -19.30
CA LYS A 221 -8.05 -16.09 -18.61
C LYS A 221 -9.49 -16.32 -18.06
N ASN A 222 -10.50 -15.63 -18.60
CA ASN A 222 -11.89 -15.59 -18.11
C ASN A 222 -12.01 -15.21 -16.63
N GLY A 223 -11.08 -14.38 -16.13
CA GLY A 223 -11.05 -13.89 -14.76
C GLY A 223 -12.13 -12.82 -14.51
N HIS A 224 -12.75 -12.88 -13.35
CA HIS A 224 -13.73 -11.92 -12.87
C HIS A 224 -13.45 -11.58 -11.41
N LEU A 225 -13.92 -10.43 -10.92
CA LEU A 225 -13.88 -10.11 -9.50
C LEU A 225 -14.87 -11.00 -8.75
N HIS A 226 -14.54 -11.34 -7.51
CA HIS A 226 -15.36 -12.17 -6.63
C HIS A 226 -15.89 -11.37 -5.45
N TYR A 227 -17.15 -11.59 -5.07
CA TYR A 227 -17.74 -10.92 -3.92
C TYR A 227 -17.34 -11.60 -2.61
N THR A 228 -16.82 -10.81 -1.67
CA THR A 228 -16.29 -11.31 -0.39
C THR A 228 -17.37 -11.69 0.63
N GLY A 229 -18.64 -11.32 0.38
CA GLY A 229 -19.75 -11.66 1.26
C GLY A 229 -19.65 -11.02 2.65
N LYS A 230 -20.33 -11.62 3.63
CA LYS A 230 -20.49 -11.07 4.99
C LYS A 230 -19.23 -11.17 5.87
N GLU A 231 -18.35 -12.11 5.58
CA GLU A 231 -17.14 -12.37 6.38
C GLU A 231 -15.89 -11.69 5.83
N GLY A 232 -15.85 -11.40 4.52
CA GLY A 232 -14.64 -10.96 3.84
C GLY A 232 -13.82 -12.12 3.29
N THR A 233 -12.63 -11.80 2.77
CA THR A 233 -11.64 -12.79 2.32
C THR A 233 -10.67 -13.08 3.45
N ILE A 234 -10.69 -14.31 3.99
CA ILE A 234 -9.96 -14.72 5.20
C ILE A 234 -9.04 -15.90 4.90
N VAL A 235 -7.78 -15.77 5.33
CA VAL A 235 -6.81 -16.88 5.44
C VAL A 235 -6.33 -16.99 6.88
N TYR A 236 -5.67 -18.09 7.22
CA TYR A 236 -5.03 -18.27 8.53
C TYR A 236 -3.51 -18.25 8.43
N THR A 237 -2.85 -17.87 9.52
CA THR A 237 -1.40 -17.97 9.73
C THR A 237 -1.12 -18.37 11.18
N LYS A 238 0.12 -18.79 11.47
CA LYS A 238 0.59 -19.08 12.82
C LYS A 238 1.29 -17.87 13.44
N SER A 239 1.15 -17.68 14.75
CA SER A 239 1.95 -16.75 15.55
C SER A 239 2.69 -17.48 16.68
N PRO A 240 3.62 -16.81 17.39
CA PRO A 240 4.33 -17.41 18.52
C PRO A 240 3.45 -17.95 19.66
N VAL A 241 2.17 -17.56 19.72
CA VAL A 241 1.26 -17.88 20.84
C VAL A 241 -0.12 -18.41 20.41
N LEU A 242 -0.37 -18.44 19.11
CA LEU A 242 -1.65 -18.82 18.52
C LEU A 242 -1.42 -19.55 17.21
N ASP A 243 -2.01 -20.73 17.08
CA ASP A 243 -1.90 -21.50 15.86
C ASP A 243 -2.83 -20.96 14.75
N ASN A 244 -4.12 -20.79 15.05
CA ASN A 244 -5.12 -20.27 14.11
C ASN A 244 -5.32 -18.75 14.24
N VAL A 245 -4.43 -17.95 13.65
CA VAL A 245 -4.63 -16.48 13.55
C VAL A 245 -5.33 -16.13 12.24
N PRO A 246 -6.57 -15.62 12.26
CA PRO A 246 -7.25 -15.18 11.05
C PRO A 246 -6.65 -13.87 10.52
N ILE A 247 -6.50 -13.76 9.21
CA ILE A 247 -6.07 -12.54 8.51
C ILE A 247 -7.15 -12.19 7.49
N VAL A 248 -7.86 -11.08 7.73
CA VAL A 248 -8.86 -10.53 6.80
C VAL A 248 -8.12 -9.71 5.73
N LEU A 249 -7.94 -10.32 4.57
CA LEU A 249 -7.23 -9.72 3.44
C LEU A 249 -8.09 -8.67 2.74
N THR A 250 -9.39 -8.93 2.61
CA THR A 250 -10.38 -8.01 2.05
C THR A 250 -11.60 -7.93 2.96
N ASN A 251 -12.10 -6.72 3.19
CA ASN A 251 -13.26 -6.47 4.05
C ASN A 251 -14.55 -7.10 3.47
N PRO A 252 -15.58 -7.34 4.29
CA PRO A 252 -16.90 -7.76 3.82
C PRO A 252 -17.50 -6.81 2.77
N GLY A 253 -18.30 -7.36 1.87
CA GLY A 253 -19.08 -6.60 0.89
C GLY A 253 -18.26 -5.85 -0.15
N ILE A 254 -17.13 -6.44 -0.55
CA ILE A 254 -16.23 -5.92 -1.58
C ILE A 254 -16.15 -6.95 -2.71
N TRP A 255 -15.98 -6.49 -3.94
CA TRP A 255 -15.63 -7.33 -5.08
C TRP A 255 -14.11 -7.27 -5.27
N ASP A 256 -13.41 -8.40 -5.23
CA ASP A 256 -11.95 -8.38 -5.27
C ASP A 256 -11.29 -9.30 -6.31
N ALA A 257 -10.07 -8.92 -6.66
CA ALA A 257 -9.03 -9.75 -7.24
C ALA A 257 -7.76 -9.50 -6.44
N LEU A 258 -7.44 -10.45 -5.56
CA LEU A 258 -6.51 -10.24 -4.46
C LEU A 258 -5.11 -10.81 -4.74
N GLY A 259 -4.08 -10.07 -4.34
CA GLY A 259 -2.69 -10.50 -4.36
C GLY A 259 -2.09 -10.62 -5.76
N LEU A 260 -2.60 -9.85 -6.71
CA LEU A 260 -2.13 -9.75 -8.08
C LEU A 260 -0.62 -9.42 -8.10
N PRO A 261 0.21 -10.27 -8.71
CA PRO A 261 1.65 -10.09 -8.77
C PRO A 261 2.04 -9.07 -9.85
N LEU A 262 1.50 -7.85 -9.79
CA LEU A 262 1.78 -6.80 -10.77
C LEU A 262 3.27 -6.40 -10.73
N THR A 263 3.74 -5.78 -11.81
CA THR A 263 5.09 -5.21 -11.92
C THR A 263 4.99 -3.76 -12.40
N PRO A 264 5.99 -2.89 -12.16
CA PRO A 264 6.00 -1.55 -12.74
C PRO A 264 6.38 -1.52 -14.22
N PHE A 265 6.53 -2.67 -14.89
CA PHE A 265 6.89 -2.73 -16.30
C PHE A 265 5.68 -3.10 -17.14
N SER A 266 5.44 -2.30 -18.16
CA SER A 266 4.40 -2.59 -19.14
C SER A 266 4.83 -3.71 -20.10
N ASP A 267 3.88 -4.36 -20.77
CA ASP A 267 4.15 -5.38 -21.79
C ASP A 267 5.01 -4.77 -22.91
N THR A 268 4.72 -3.53 -23.28
CA THR A 268 5.47 -2.77 -24.28
C THR A 268 6.90 -2.50 -23.81
N ALA A 269 7.10 -2.01 -22.57
CA ALA A 269 8.44 -1.78 -22.03
C ALA A 269 9.26 -3.07 -21.98
N ALA A 270 8.64 -4.17 -21.54
CA ALA A 270 9.26 -5.49 -21.40
C ALA A 270 9.30 -6.32 -22.70
N SER A 271 8.81 -5.78 -23.82
CA SER A 271 9.03 -6.36 -25.15
C SER A 271 10.50 -6.29 -25.58
N LYS A 272 11.26 -5.38 -24.95
CA LYS A 272 12.72 -5.33 -25.04
C LYS A 272 13.34 -6.55 -24.36
N ASP A 273 14.62 -6.79 -24.65
CA ASP A 273 15.41 -7.71 -23.83
C ASP A 273 15.49 -7.17 -22.39
N PHE A 274 15.19 -8.02 -21.41
CA PHE A 274 15.28 -7.71 -19.98
C PHE A 274 16.60 -7.04 -19.61
N LEU A 275 17.72 -7.47 -20.21
CA LEU A 275 19.04 -6.90 -19.94
C LEU A 275 19.17 -5.44 -20.40
N THR A 276 18.33 -4.99 -21.33
CA THR A 276 18.41 -3.65 -21.95
C THR A 276 17.49 -2.62 -21.32
N LEU A 277 16.67 -2.99 -20.34
CA LEU A 277 15.78 -2.07 -19.63
C LEU A 277 16.57 -0.98 -18.92
N VAL A 278 15.98 0.22 -18.82
CA VAL A 278 16.55 1.38 -18.11
C VAL A 278 15.57 1.91 -17.07
N GLU A 279 16.05 2.68 -16.10
CA GLU A 279 15.21 3.19 -15.00
C GLU A 279 13.98 3.98 -15.48
N SER A 280 14.12 4.75 -16.56
CA SER A 280 12.99 5.48 -17.17
C SER A 280 11.93 4.60 -17.83
N ASP A 281 12.15 3.28 -17.92
CA ASP A 281 11.13 2.32 -18.37
C ASP A 281 10.17 1.92 -17.24
N ILE A 282 10.44 2.33 -15.99
CA ILE A 282 9.51 2.14 -14.85
C ILE A 282 8.25 2.97 -15.09
N GLN A 283 7.11 2.29 -15.01
CA GLN A 283 5.80 2.90 -14.85
C GLN A 283 5.36 2.71 -13.39
N PRO A 284 5.43 3.75 -12.53
CA PRO A 284 5.20 3.62 -11.10
C PRO A 284 3.71 3.43 -10.72
N PHE A 285 2.91 2.89 -11.63
CA PHE A 285 1.51 2.57 -11.47
C PHE A 285 1.06 1.62 -12.58
N GLN A 286 -0.03 0.89 -12.35
CA GLN A 286 -0.80 0.21 -13.37
C GLN A 286 -2.18 0.81 -13.45
N GLU A 287 -2.68 1.02 -14.66
CA GLU A 287 -4.07 1.41 -14.87
C GLU A 287 -4.92 0.14 -14.94
N ALA A 288 -5.68 -0.12 -13.88
CA ALA A 288 -6.66 -1.18 -13.85
C ALA A 288 -7.97 -0.70 -14.46
N TRP A 289 -8.70 -1.61 -15.09
CA TRP A 289 -10.05 -1.37 -15.57
C TRP A 289 -10.98 -2.48 -15.07
N VAL A 290 -12.23 -2.12 -14.83
CA VAL A 290 -13.30 -3.05 -14.46
C VAL A 290 -14.53 -2.75 -15.31
N SER A 291 -15.13 -3.80 -15.89
CA SER A 291 -16.26 -3.72 -16.81
C SER A 291 -17.38 -4.67 -16.42
N LEU A 292 -18.63 -4.22 -16.57
CA LEU A 292 -19.80 -5.07 -16.44
C LEU A 292 -20.05 -5.84 -17.74
N VAL A 293 -20.12 -7.16 -17.62
CA VAL A 293 -20.46 -8.07 -18.73
C VAL A 293 -21.65 -8.95 -18.37
N ASP A 294 -22.42 -9.37 -19.36
CA ASP A 294 -23.48 -10.37 -19.20
C ASP A 294 -22.91 -11.69 -18.67
N ALA A 295 -23.54 -12.28 -17.66
CA ALA A 295 -22.99 -13.44 -16.97
C ALA A 295 -22.99 -14.73 -17.80
N ASP A 296 -23.86 -14.83 -18.81
CA ASP A 296 -24.05 -16.06 -19.60
C ASP A 296 -23.21 -16.03 -20.88
N ASN A 297 -23.14 -14.86 -21.54
CA ASN A 297 -22.50 -14.73 -22.86
C ASN A 297 -21.28 -13.79 -22.89
N GLY A 298 -20.98 -13.07 -21.80
CA GLY A 298 -19.82 -12.20 -21.69
C GLY A 298 -19.90 -10.91 -22.52
N SER A 299 -21.04 -10.59 -23.13
CA SER A 299 -21.21 -9.34 -23.88
C SER A 299 -21.19 -8.14 -22.93
N PRO A 300 -20.63 -6.98 -23.34
CA PRO A 300 -20.62 -5.80 -22.49
C PRO A 300 -22.03 -5.31 -22.15
N VAL A 301 -22.24 -4.95 -20.87
CA VAL A 301 -23.45 -4.24 -20.45
C VAL A 301 -23.31 -2.78 -20.85
N LEU A 302 -24.30 -2.25 -21.57
CA LEU A 302 -24.28 -0.89 -22.08
C LEU A 302 -24.97 0.07 -21.11
N ASP A 303 -24.35 1.21 -20.89
CA ASP A 303 -24.91 2.33 -20.13
C ASP A 303 -26.01 3.02 -20.95
N SER A 304 -27.17 3.25 -20.33
CA SER A 304 -28.33 3.82 -21.01
C SER A 304 -28.16 5.30 -21.40
N HIS A 305 -27.30 6.04 -20.70
CA HIS A 305 -27.04 7.45 -20.95
C HIS A 305 -26.13 7.66 -22.17
N THR A 306 -25.13 6.78 -22.33
CA THR A 306 -24.05 6.94 -23.32
C THR A 306 -24.09 5.91 -24.45
N GLY A 307 -24.79 4.80 -24.29
CA GLY A 307 -24.80 3.66 -25.20
C GLY A 307 -23.45 2.91 -25.28
N LYS A 308 -22.53 3.18 -24.35
CA LYS A 308 -21.18 2.58 -24.31
C LYS A 308 -21.11 1.47 -23.25
N PRO A 309 -20.16 0.53 -23.36
CA PRO A 309 -19.85 -0.40 -22.28
C PRO A 309 -19.63 0.31 -20.95
N ILE A 310 -20.22 -0.20 -19.88
CA ILE A 310 -19.96 0.28 -18.52
C ILE A 310 -18.59 -0.24 -18.10
N THR A 311 -17.59 0.63 -18.21
CA THR A 311 -16.21 0.36 -17.84
C THR A 311 -15.63 1.55 -17.11
N PHE A 312 -14.98 1.28 -15.98
CA PHE A 312 -14.27 2.28 -15.18
C PHE A 312 -12.79 1.94 -15.11
N VAL A 313 -11.97 2.96 -14.88
CA VAL A 313 -10.54 2.81 -14.59
C VAL A 313 -10.18 3.23 -13.17
N GLY A 314 -9.11 2.65 -12.64
CA GLY A 314 -8.47 3.03 -11.39
C GLY A 314 -6.96 2.83 -11.48
N THR A 315 -6.24 3.31 -10.45
CA THR A 315 -4.78 3.35 -10.48
C THR A 315 -4.19 2.48 -9.41
N ASN A 316 -3.44 1.45 -9.75
CA ASN A 316 -2.70 0.63 -8.82
C ASN A 316 -1.24 1.14 -8.75
N PRO A 317 -0.82 1.95 -7.76
CA PRO A 317 0.59 2.23 -7.55
C PRO A 317 1.36 0.93 -7.53
N ILE A 318 2.49 0.92 -8.21
CA ILE A 318 3.49 -0.11 -8.04
C ILE A 318 4.82 0.45 -8.50
N ASP A 319 5.87 0.28 -7.70
CA ASP A 319 7.19 0.83 -8.02
C ASP A 319 8.29 -0.05 -7.40
N VAL A 320 9.54 0.23 -7.75
CA VAL A 320 10.73 -0.46 -7.26
C VAL A 320 11.63 0.51 -6.46
N PRO A 321 12.22 0.07 -5.34
CA PRO A 321 13.18 0.90 -4.60
C PRO A 321 14.45 1.11 -5.43
N ASN A 322 14.98 2.34 -5.47
CA ASN A 322 16.28 2.60 -6.10
C ASN A 322 17.43 2.36 -5.10
N CYS A 323 17.60 1.09 -4.70
CA CYS A 323 18.66 0.69 -3.78
C CYS A 323 20.07 1.00 -4.33
N ALA A 324 20.25 1.01 -5.66
CA ALA A 324 21.54 1.16 -6.31
C ALA A 324 22.17 2.55 -6.06
N ASN A 325 21.38 3.61 -5.90
CA ASN A 325 21.91 4.94 -5.57
C ASN A 325 22.69 4.96 -4.25
N CYS A 326 22.34 4.10 -3.29
CA CYS A 326 23.02 4.02 -2.00
C CYS A 326 23.97 2.82 -1.89
N HIS A 327 23.55 1.65 -2.39
CA HIS A 327 24.29 0.39 -2.27
C HIS A 327 25.18 0.06 -3.47
N GLY A 328 25.12 0.85 -4.54
CA GLY A 328 25.92 0.69 -5.75
C GLY A 328 27.14 1.57 -5.84
N ASN A 329 27.74 1.93 -4.69
CA ASN A 329 28.95 2.74 -4.63
C ASN A 329 29.80 2.40 -3.39
N ASP A 330 30.98 3.00 -3.33
CA ASP A 330 31.95 2.81 -2.25
C ASP A 330 31.49 3.37 -0.89
N ARG A 331 30.45 4.22 -0.85
CA ARG A 331 29.85 4.65 0.41
C ARG A 331 29.19 3.50 1.17
N ALA A 332 28.69 2.47 0.47
CA ALA A 332 28.04 1.33 1.09
C ALA A 332 29.05 0.35 1.72
N ASN A 333 29.99 -0.14 0.92
CA ASN A 333 30.90 -1.22 1.32
C ASN A 333 32.37 -0.76 1.51
N GLY A 334 32.67 0.52 1.34
CA GLY A 334 34.04 1.05 1.45
C GLY A 334 35.02 0.28 0.56
N ASP A 335 36.14 -0.13 1.13
CA ASP A 335 37.18 -0.91 0.45
C ASP A 335 36.70 -2.31 -0.03
N LYS A 336 35.63 -2.84 0.58
CA LYS A 336 35.04 -4.15 0.25
C LYS A 336 34.12 -4.14 -0.96
N TYR A 337 33.86 -2.98 -1.56
CA TYR A 337 33.05 -2.78 -2.77
C TYR A 337 33.51 -3.58 -4.04
N GLN A 338 34.45 -4.51 -3.91
CA GLN A 338 34.93 -5.39 -4.97
C GLN A 338 33.87 -6.34 -5.51
N LEU A 339 33.06 -6.97 -4.63
CA LEU A 339 32.08 -7.96 -5.06
C LEU A 339 31.00 -7.32 -5.94
N TYR A 340 30.54 -6.13 -5.57
CA TYR A 340 29.68 -5.33 -6.44
C TYR A 340 30.32 -5.09 -7.82
N ARG A 341 31.57 -4.61 -7.85
CA ARG A 341 32.24 -4.29 -9.14
C ARG A 341 32.37 -5.51 -10.04
N GLN A 342 32.67 -6.67 -9.45
CA GLN A 342 32.74 -7.94 -10.17
C GLN A 342 31.35 -8.35 -10.69
N GLU A 343 30.32 -8.28 -9.86
CA GLU A 343 28.95 -8.63 -10.23
C GLU A 343 28.45 -7.73 -11.37
N ARG A 344 28.66 -6.43 -11.24
CA ARG A 344 28.32 -5.44 -12.27
C ARG A 344 29.05 -5.73 -13.58
N ALA A 345 30.36 -5.97 -13.54
CA ALA A 345 31.16 -6.24 -14.72
C ALA A 345 30.70 -7.49 -15.48
N PHE A 346 30.30 -8.54 -14.76
CA PHE A 346 29.70 -9.73 -15.36
C PHE A 346 28.44 -9.39 -16.17
N TRP A 347 27.48 -8.70 -15.56
CA TRP A 347 26.22 -8.35 -16.23
C TRP A 347 26.45 -7.41 -17.43
N LYS A 348 27.34 -6.43 -17.29
CA LYS A 348 27.78 -5.57 -18.41
C LYS A 348 28.39 -6.41 -19.54
N GLY A 349 29.19 -7.43 -19.22
CA GLY A 349 29.78 -8.35 -20.18
C GLY A 349 28.76 -9.16 -20.97
N LEU A 350 27.56 -9.37 -20.39
CA LEU A 350 26.42 -10.01 -21.06
C LEU A 350 25.54 -9.02 -21.85
N GLY A 351 25.90 -7.74 -21.90
CA GLY A 351 25.15 -6.71 -22.62
C GLY A 351 24.11 -5.97 -21.78
N ALA A 352 24.13 -6.11 -20.45
CA ALA A 352 23.20 -5.38 -19.59
C ALA A 352 23.38 -3.85 -19.70
N SER A 353 22.27 -3.12 -19.60
CA SER A 353 22.25 -1.68 -19.33
C SER A 353 22.99 -1.40 -18.02
N ASP A 354 23.41 -0.15 -17.81
CA ASP A 354 24.04 0.22 -16.54
C ASP A 354 23.09 -0.02 -15.37
N TRP A 355 21.83 0.37 -15.52
CA TRP A 355 20.82 0.20 -14.51
C TRP A 355 20.58 -1.26 -14.10
N ILE A 356 20.43 -2.18 -15.05
CA ILE A 356 20.22 -3.62 -14.75
C ILE A 356 21.46 -4.20 -14.07
N ALA A 357 22.66 -3.87 -14.56
CA ALA A 357 23.90 -4.32 -13.95
C ALA A 357 24.06 -3.80 -12.51
N ASP A 358 23.66 -2.55 -12.25
CA ASP A 358 23.70 -1.92 -10.94
C ASP A 358 22.68 -2.55 -9.97
N LEU A 359 21.44 -2.85 -10.42
CA LEU A 359 20.43 -3.54 -9.61
C LEU A 359 20.89 -4.95 -9.18
N LYS A 360 21.41 -5.74 -10.13
CA LYS A 360 21.93 -7.08 -9.84
C LYS A 360 23.12 -7.03 -8.87
N ALA A 361 24.06 -6.11 -9.09
CA ALA A 361 25.23 -5.93 -8.24
C ALA A 361 24.89 -5.42 -6.84
N THR A 362 23.86 -4.59 -6.74
CA THR A 362 23.36 -4.05 -5.46
C THR A 362 22.91 -5.16 -4.52
N SER A 363 22.32 -6.24 -5.03
CA SER A 363 21.91 -7.38 -4.20
C SER A 363 23.10 -8.04 -3.50
N ILE A 364 24.23 -8.18 -4.20
CA ILE A 364 25.49 -8.68 -3.62
C ILE A 364 26.01 -7.71 -2.56
N SER A 365 26.00 -6.41 -2.85
CA SER A 365 26.42 -5.35 -1.92
C SER A 365 25.63 -5.38 -0.61
N ILE A 366 24.29 -5.53 -0.68
CA ILE A 366 23.41 -5.62 0.49
C ILE A 366 23.70 -6.89 1.30
N MET A 367 23.88 -8.03 0.64
CA MET A 367 24.19 -9.28 1.34
C MET A 367 25.58 -9.27 1.98
N GLU A 368 26.58 -8.65 1.35
CA GLU A 368 27.92 -8.46 1.93
C GLU A 368 27.85 -7.64 3.22
N MET A 369 27.11 -6.53 3.20
CA MET A 369 26.84 -5.75 4.42
C MET A 369 26.10 -6.59 5.47
N HIS A 370 25.12 -7.39 5.06
CA HIS A 370 24.36 -8.20 6.01
C HIS A 370 25.26 -9.25 6.69
N ASP A 371 26.12 -9.94 5.94
CA ASP A 371 27.10 -10.89 6.47
C ASP A 371 28.08 -10.20 7.45
N ASP A 372 28.61 -9.03 7.08
CA ASP A 372 29.58 -8.28 7.89
C ASP A 372 28.99 -7.76 9.21
N HIS A 373 27.76 -7.25 9.17
CA HIS A 373 27.15 -6.56 10.33
C HIS A 373 26.34 -7.50 11.21
N ASN A 374 25.79 -8.58 10.66
CA ASN A 374 24.89 -9.49 11.38
C ASN A 374 25.43 -10.92 11.53
N GLY A 375 26.57 -11.25 10.92
CA GLY A 375 27.19 -12.56 11.03
C GLY A 375 26.45 -13.67 10.27
N THR A 376 25.70 -13.31 9.23
CA THR A 376 25.15 -14.27 8.26
C THR A 376 26.25 -14.78 7.33
N ASP A 377 25.91 -15.77 6.50
CA ASP A 377 26.83 -16.39 5.54
C ASP A 377 26.24 -16.44 4.10
N PHE A 378 25.41 -15.45 3.75
CA PHE A 378 24.68 -15.41 2.49
C PHE A 378 25.60 -15.52 1.27
N LEU A 379 26.78 -14.90 1.33
CA LEU A 379 27.76 -14.91 0.23
C LEU A 379 28.85 -15.98 0.37
N LYS A 380 28.75 -16.89 1.34
CA LYS A 380 29.77 -17.93 1.57
C LYS A 380 30.04 -18.81 0.34
N ASN A 381 29.01 -19.07 -0.46
CA ASN A 381 29.08 -19.90 -1.67
C ASN A 381 29.10 -19.05 -2.96
N TYR A 382 29.31 -17.73 -2.86
CA TYR A 382 29.33 -16.85 -4.02
C TYR A 382 30.46 -17.23 -4.99
N ASP A 383 30.10 -17.47 -6.26
CA ASP A 383 31.04 -17.84 -7.32
C ASP A 383 31.18 -16.70 -8.36
N PRO A 384 32.19 -15.83 -8.23
CA PRO A 384 32.41 -14.73 -9.17
C PRO A 384 32.82 -15.19 -10.57
N ASN A 385 33.30 -16.44 -10.72
CA ASN A 385 33.66 -17.02 -12.02
C ASN A 385 32.53 -17.85 -12.63
N GLY A 386 31.43 -18.02 -11.90
CA GLY A 386 30.25 -18.75 -12.33
C GLY A 386 29.63 -18.10 -13.57
N ARG A 387 29.08 -18.93 -14.46
CA ARG A 387 28.37 -18.50 -15.67
C ARG A 387 26.85 -18.48 -15.51
N SER A 388 26.37 -18.74 -14.30
CA SER A 388 24.93 -18.75 -14.00
C SER A 388 24.34 -17.36 -14.23
N THR A 389 23.26 -17.33 -15.01
CA THR A 389 22.45 -16.14 -15.27
C THR A 389 21.18 -16.09 -14.40
N ASP A 390 20.99 -17.10 -13.54
CA ASP A 390 19.91 -17.08 -12.54
C ASP A 390 20.41 -16.30 -11.33
N ASN A 391 21.22 -16.93 -10.47
CA ASN A 391 22.00 -16.25 -9.44
C ASN A 391 23.40 -16.86 -9.31
N ARG A 392 24.33 -16.14 -8.65
CA ARG A 392 25.71 -16.58 -8.41
C ARG A 392 26.08 -16.74 -6.94
N ILE A 393 25.09 -16.76 -6.03
CA ILE A 393 25.34 -16.92 -4.59
C ILE A 393 25.50 -18.38 -4.15
N GLY A 394 25.27 -19.34 -5.06
CA GLY A 394 25.49 -20.77 -4.80
C GLY A 394 24.52 -21.37 -3.77
N ARG A 395 23.32 -20.79 -3.67
CA ARG A 395 22.19 -21.22 -2.83
C ARG A 395 20.88 -20.62 -3.35
N ASP A 396 19.78 -20.98 -2.70
CA ASP A 396 18.49 -20.34 -2.93
C ASP A 396 18.54 -18.83 -2.62
N PRO A 397 17.69 -18.01 -3.29
CA PRO A 397 17.58 -16.60 -2.98
C PRO A 397 17.27 -16.33 -1.50
N VAL A 398 17.79 -15.22 -0.97
CA VAL A 398 17.52 -14.80 0.40
C VAL A 398 16.15 -14.11 0.46
N LEU A 399 15.19 -14.77 1.09
CA LEU A 399 13.87 -14.20 1.38
C LEU A 399 13.86 -13.69 2.83
N CYS A 400 13.85 -12.37 3.03
CA CYS A 400 14.04 -11.75 4.35
C CYS A 400 13.05 -12.27 5.40
N GLN A 401 11.80 -12.50 5.00
CA GLN A 401 10.73 -12.96 5.88
C GLN A 401 10.84 -14.43 6.30
N LYS A 402 11.80 -15.20 5.76
CA LYS A 402 12.13 -16.53 6.30
C LYS A 402 12.87 -16.43 7.64
N CYS A 403 13.41 -15.25 7.99
CA CYS A 403 14.08 -14.99 9.25
C CYS A 403 13.40 -13.90 10.09
N HIS A 404 12.90 -12.86 9.42
CA HIS A 404 12.30 -11.69 10.07
C HIS A 404 10.78 -11.77 10.05
N ALA A 405 10.11 -11.59 11.20
CA ALA A 405 8.68 -11.35 11.20
C ALA A 405 8.33 -10.07 10.42
N ASP A 406 7.22 -10.14 9.70
CA ASP A 406 6.69 -9.07 8.90
C ASP A 406 5.16 -9.20 8.78
N ASN A 407 4.46 -8.33 9.52
CA ASN A 407 3.00 -8.29 9.52
C ASN A 407 2.42 -7.94 8.13
N VAL A 408 3.21 -7.32 7.23
CA VAL A 408 2.78 -6.96 5.87
C VAL A 408 2.29 -8.18 5.09
N ILE A 409 3.03 -9.29 5.17
CA ILE A 409 2.69 -10.54 4.49
C ILE A 409 2.10 -11.60 5.44
N GLY A 410 1.90 -11.27 6.71
CA GLY A 410 1.36 -12.21 7.71
C GLY A 410 2.37 -13.20 8.28
N VAL A 411 3.68 -12.95 8.17
CA VAL A 411 4.70 -13.73 8.88
C VAL A 411 4.85 -13.16 10.29
N LEU A 412 4.27 -13.84 11.28
CA LEU A 412 4.14 -13.28 12.63
C LEU A 412 5.27 -13.69 13.60
N ALA A 413 6.16 -14.59 13.19
CA ALA A 413 7.25 -15.10 14.01
C ALA A 413 8.61 -14.91 13.34
N SER A 414 9.51 -14.20 14.01
CA SER A 414 10.94 -14.18 13.66
C SER A 414 11.64 -15.44 14.14
N SER A 415 12.68 -15.84 13.42
CA SER A 415 13.65 -16.86 13.83
C SER A 415 14.52 -16.37 15.00
N THR A 416 15.21 -17.31 15.65
CA THR A 416 16.18 -17.02 16.72
C THR A 416 17.61 -17.26 16.26
N PHE A 417 18.57 -16.62 16.91
CA PHE A 417 20.00 -16.84 16.73
C PHE A 417 20.73 -16.80 18.07
N LYS A 418 21.90 -17.44 18.17
CA LYS A 418 22.78 -17.30 19.34
C LYS A 418 23.72 -16.13 19.11
N ASP A 419 23.76 -15.22 20.07
CA ASP A 419 24.73 -14.13 20.05
C ASP A 419 26.15 -14.59 20.40
N LYS A 420 27.07 -13.64 20.46
CA LYS A 420 28.50 -13.84 20.75
C LYS A 420 28.74 -14.52 22.10
N ASP A 421 27.82 -14.35 23.05
CA ASP A 421 27.88 -14.92 24.39
C ASP A 421 27.13 -16.27 24.48
N GLY A 422 26.65 -16.79 23.34
CA GLY A 422 25.88 -18.02 23.23
C GLY A 422 24.42 -17.88 23.66
N LYS A 423 23.96 -16.66 23.95
CA LYS A 423 22.58 -16.40 24.39
C LYS A 423 21.65 -16.34 23.18
N GLU A 424 20.56 -17.09 23.25
CA GLU A 424 19.52 -17.04 22.23
C GLU A 424 18.82 -15.67 22.23
N LYS A 425 18.65 -15.11 21.02
CA LYS A 425 17.98 -13.84 20.75
C LYS A 425 17.04 -14.01 19.56
N THR A 426 15.87 -13.38 19.65
CA THR A 426 14.94 -13.26 18.54
C THR A 426 15.43 -12.20 17.56
N ILE A 427 15.40 -12.52 16.26
CA ILE A 427 15.71 -11.58 15.19
C ILE A 427 14.65 -10.45 15.19
N PRO A 428 15.04 -9.17 15.12
CA PRO A 428 14.08 -8.07 15.07
C PRO A 428 13.18 -8.17 13.82
N PRO A 429 11.91 -7.73 13.87
CA PRO A 429 11.04 -7.75 12.70
C PRO A 429 11.61 -6.88 11.57
N LEU A 430 11.28 -7.21 10.32
CA LEU A 430 11.91 -6.64 9.13
C LEU A 430 11.81 -5.12 9.11
N THR A 431 10.61 -4.60 9.43
CA THR A 431 10.34 -3.17 9.54
C THR A 431 11.26 -2.49 10.55
N GLN A 432 11.50 -3.09 11.72
CA GLN A 432 12.42 -2.52 12.71
C GLN A 432 13.87 -2.58 12.22
N ALA A 433 14.29 -3.72 11.67
CA ALA A 433 15.67 -3.93 11.23
C ALA A 433 16.08 -2.92 10.15
N ILE A 434 15.25 -2.75 9.12
CA ILE A 434 15.50 -1.82 8.01
C ILE A 434 15.50 -0.37 8.52
N HIS A 435 14.44 0.07 9.20
CA HIS A 435 14.34 1.48 9.61
C HIS A 435 15.44 1.87 10.61
N THR A 436 15.80 0.98 11.54
CA THR A 436 16.83 1.28 12.54
C THR A 436 18.18 1.56 11.86
N VAL A 437 18.61 0.71 10.94
CA VAL A 437 19.90 0.87 10.26
C VAL A 437 19.90 2.13 9.40
N HIS A 438 18.90 2.29 8.53
CA HIS A 438 18.90 3.39 7.56
C HIS A 438 18.74 4.76 8.22
N GLN A 439 17.87 4.91 9.22
CA GLN A 439 17.74 6.19 9.91
C GLN A 439 18.91 6.49 10.85
N THR A 440 19.58 5.47 11.40
CA THR A 440 20.78 5.72 12.21
C THR A 440 21.94 6.18 11.34
N GLU A 441 22.26 5.43 10.28
CA GLU A 441 23.48 5.63 9.49
C GLU A 441 23.31 6.64 8.35
N ALA A 442 22.09 6.79 7.82
CA ALA A 442 21.78 7.70 6.72
C ALA A 442 20.47 8.49 6.94
N PRO A 443 20.36 9.28 8.03
CA PRO A 443 19.14 10.01 8.35
C PRO A 443 18.74 11.08 7.32
N MET A 444 19.71 11.55 6.52
CA MET A 444 19.49 12.43 5.37
C MET A 444 18.54 13.62 5.64
N PRO A 445 18.81 14.46 6.67
CA PRO A 445 17.95 15.60 6.96
C PRO A 445 17.99 16.67 5.86
N ASP A 446 16.89 17.41 5.75
CA ASP A 446 16.80 18.66 5.01
C ASP A 446 17.07 19.87 5.94
N HIS A 447 16.95 21.10 5.42
CA HIS A 447 17.23 22.30 6.23
C HIS A 447 16.29 22.48 7.43
N GLU A 448 15.14 21.80 7.43
CA GLU A 448 14.11 21.84 8.47
C GLU A 448 14.18 20.60 9.39
N GLY A 449 15.18 19.74 9.20
CA GLY A 449 15.39 18.51 9.96
C GLY A 449 14.45 17.37 9.57
N ARG A 450 13.76 17.44 8.42
CA ARG A 450 12.95 16.32 7.90
C ARG A 450 13.86 15.31 7.22
N SER A 451 13.66 14.03 7.49
CA SER A 451 14.44 12.98 6.86
C SER A 451 14.00 12.72 5.41
N ALA A 452 14.95 12.62 4.49
CA ALA A 452 14.74 12.10 3.13
C ALA A 452 14.98 10.58 3.03
N ALA A 453 15.37 9.91 4.12
CA ALA A 453 15.67 8.48 4.14
C ALA A 453 14.49 7.62 3.72
N CYS A 454 13.26 8.10 3.93
CA CYS A 454 12.05 7.44 3.47
C CYS A 454 12.09 7.22 1.95
N GLN A 455 12.38 8.25 1.15
CA GLN A 455 12.44 8.19 -0.31
C GLN A 455 13.71 7.51 -0.84
N GLY A 456 14.64 7.14 0.06
CA GLY A 456 15.74 6.21 -0.25
C GLY A 456 15.27 4.79 -0.57
N CYS A 457 14.14 4.39 0.01
CA CYS A 457 13.60 3.04 -0.16
C CYS A 457 12.16 3.06 -0.69
N HIS A 458 11.33 3.99 -0.22
CA HIS A 458 9.94 4.08 -0.65
C HIS A 458 9.81 4.71 -2.05
N PRO A 459 8.94 4.14 -2.90
CA PRO A 459 8.56 4.61 -4.23
C PRO A 459 8.57 6.13 -4.44
N ALA A 460 9.43 6.55 -5.37
CA ALA A 460 9.65 7.95 -5.69
C ALA A 460 9.67 8.23 -7.20
N HIS A 461 9.53 7.22 -8.06
CA HIS A 461 9.49 7.44 -9.50
C HIS A 461 8.20 8.17 -9.89
N ARG A 462 8.36 9.07 -10.86
CA ARG A 462 7.29 9.91 -11.39
C ARG A 462 6.51 9.19 -12.47
N GLN A 463 5.21 9.45 -12.56
CA GLN A 463 4.37 8.89 -13.63
C GLN A 463 4.77 9.34 -15.04
N ASP A 464 5.48 10.47 -15.18
CA ASP A 464 5.98 10.95 -16.47
C ASP A 464 7.34 10.35 -16.87
N GLY A 465 7.92 9.47 -16.04
CA GLY A 465 9.21 8.84 -16.27
C GLY A 465 10.42 9.76 -16.10
N SER A 466 10.22 11.04 -15.72
CA SER A 466 11.33 11.96 -15.48
C SER A 466 12.03 11.65 -14.15
N MET A 467 13.35 11.71 -14.17
CA MET A 467 14.19 11.64 -12.96
C MET A 467 14.60 13.03 -12.45
N GLU A 468 14.12 14.10 -13.09
CA GLU A 468 14.36 15.47 -12.62
C GLU A 468 13.67 15.71 -11.28
N GLY A 469 14.43 16.22 -10.30
CA GLY A 469 13.91 16.44 -8.94
C GLY A 469 13.65 15.16 -8.14
N TYR A 470 14.29 14.04 -8.52
CA TYR A 470 14.27 12.82 -7.73
C TYR A 470 14.92 13.06 -6.34
N PRO A 471 14.36 12.53 -5.24
CA PRO A 471 14.80 12.90 -3.88
C PRO A 471 16.23 12.47 -3.52
N ILE A 472 16.73 11.43 -4.18
CA ILE A 472 18.01 10.78 -3.85
C ILE A 472 18.94 10.85 -5.05
N THR A 473 20.11 11.44 -4.85
CA THR A 473 21.11 11.54 -5.92
C THR A 473 21.71 10.17 -6.25
N PRO A 474 22.32 9.98 -7.45
CA PRO A 474 23.00 8.72 -7.82
C PRO A 474 24.12 8.29 -6.87
N ASP A 475 24.67 9.20 -6.06
CA ASP A 475 25.67 8.94 -5.01
C ASP A 475 25.07 8.83 -3.59
N GLY A 476 23.75 8.63 -3.50
CA GLY A 476 23.05 8.30 -2.25
C GLY A 476 22.97 9.46 -1.27
N LYS A 477 22.83 10.70 -1.75
CA LYS A 477 22.66 11.89 -0.91
C LYS A 477 21.25 12.45 -1.06
N ASN A 478 20.85 13.23 -0.05
CA ASN A 478 19.62 14.00 -0.12
C ASN A 478 19.79 15.15 -1.13
N ALA A 479 19.06 15.08 -2.26
CA ALA A 479 19.05 16.13 -3.28
C ALA A 479 18.51 17.47 -2.74
N TYR A 480 17.76 17.44 -1.64
CA TYR A 480 17.10 18.56 -1.00
C TYR A 480 17.73 18.92 0.36
N ALA A 481 18.96 18.48 0.66
CA ALA A 481 19.61 18.73 1.95
C ALA A 481 19.63 20.22 2.38
N ALA A 482 19.83 21.13 1.42
CA ALA A 482 19.84 22.58 1.64
C ALA A 482 18.47 23.26 1.39
N ARG A 483 17.43 22.45 1.13
CA ARG A 483 16.07 22.88 0.77
C ARG A 483 15.07 22.05 1.57
N ASP A 484 13.79 22.12 1.21
CA ASP A 484 12.73 21.33 1.84
C ASP A 484 12.53 20.03 1.06
N ASN A 485 12.50 18.89 1.73
CA ASN A 485 12.22 17.62 1.06
C ASN A 485 10.83 17.59 0.41
N ARG A 486 9.88 18.41 0.88
CA ARG A 486 8.54 18.55 0.27
C ARG A 486 8.58 19.23 -1.11
N ASP A 487 9.71 19.83 -1.50
CA ASP A 487 9.91 20.35 -2.86
C ASP A 487 10.27 19.24 -3.87
N ALA A 488 10.45 18.00 -3.40
CA ALA A 488 10.68 16.87 -4.28
C ALA A 488 9.55 16.71 -5.28
N ALA A 489 9.91 16.49 -6.54
CA ALA A 489 8.94 16.33 -7.61
C ALA A 489 8.09 15.06 -7.45
N GLY A 490 8.58 14.13 -6.62
CA GLY A 490 7.82 13.06 -5.99
C GLY A 490 7.25 12.00 -6.92
N GLY A 491 6.76 10.90 -6.32
CA GLY A 491 6.22 9.72 -7.01
C GLY A 491 5.00 9.18 -6.28
N CYS A 492 4.88 7.87 -6.12
CA CYS A 492 3.72 7.22 -5.48
C CYS A 492 3.31 7.78 -4.11
N TYR A 493 4.22 8.39 -3.35
CA TYR A 493 3.93 8.93 -2.01
C TYR A 493 4.07 10.45 -1.90
N VAL A 494 5.11 11.02 -2.52
CA VAL A 494 5.36 12.47 -2.43
C VAL A 494 4.55 13.18 -3.50
N GLY A 495 3.62 14.05 -3.08
CA GLY A 495 2.75 14.82 -3.96
C GLY A 495 1.46 14.09 -4.37
N ARG A 496 1.43 12.75 -4.28
CA ARG A 496 0.22 11.96 -4.56
C ARG A 496 -0.84 12.09 -3.46
N ASP A 497 -0.42 12.24 -2.21
CA ASP A 497 -1.33 12.39 -1.07
C ASP A 497 -1.82 13.84 -0.92
N VAL A 498 -3.13 14.06 -0.69
CA VAL A 498 -3.73 15.39 -0.47
C VAL A 498 -3.01 16.21 0.59
N HIS A 499 -2.53 15.59 1.67
CA HIS A 499 -1.86 16.29 2.75
C HIS A 499 -0.48 16.80 2.33
N SER A 500 0.07 16.27 1.24
CA SER A 500 1.30 16.76 0.58
C SER A 500 1.03 17.66 -0.63
N ASN A 501 -0.23 17.90 -1.00
CA ASN A 501 -0.61 18.70 -2.17
C ASN A 501 -0.76 20.20 -1.81
N PRO A 502 0.21 21.08 -2.13
CA PRO A 502 0.12 22.51 -1.83
C PRO A 502 -1.01 23.24 -2.59
N ASN A 503 -1.62 22.60 -3.59
CA ASN A 503 -2.69 23.17 -4.40
C ASN A 503 -4.09 22.69 -3.99
N LYS A 504 -4.25 21.92 -2.90
CA LYS A 504 -5.55 21.32 -2.54
C LYS A 504 -6.72 22.32 -2.45
N ASP A 505 -6.43 23.58 -2.13
CA ASP A 505 -7.44 24.66 -1.98
C ASP A 505 -7.57 25.54 -3.25
N ARG A 506 -6.87 25.20 -4.33
CA ARG A 506 -6.68 26.05 -5.52
C ARG A 506 -6.92 25.33 -6.84
N ASP A 507 -7.07 24.02 -6.79
CA ASP A 507 -7.28 23.15 -7.94
C ASP A 507 -8.77 22.97 -8.29
N GLY A 508 -9.66 23.75 -7.66
CA GLY A 508 -11.10 23.79 -7.94
C GLY A 508 -11.96 22.81 -7.14
N VAL A 509 -11.38 22.02 -6.24
CA VAL A 509 -12.11 21.07 -5.37
C VAL A 509 -11.73 21.22 -3.90
N GLY A 510 -11.44 22.46 -3.48
CA GLY A 510 -11.11 22.79 -2.09
C GLY A 510 -12.16 22.26 -1.11
N THR A 511 -11.67 21.65 -0.04
CA THR A 511 -12.50 21.08 1.04
C THR A 511 -12.05 21.63 2.38
N ASP A 512 -13.02 21.82 3.27
CA ASP A 512 -12.77 22.18 4.65
C ASP A 512 -12.02 21.07 5.37
N GLU A 513 -11.01 21.43 6.16
CA GLU A 513 -10.13 20.44 6.80
C GLU A 513 -10.71 19.86 8.10
N HIS A 514 -11.71 20.50 8.72
CA HIS A 514 -12.37 20.03 9.95
C HIS A 514 -11.41 19.46 11.02
N LEU A 515 -10.47 20.28 11.47
CA LEU A 515 -9.34 19.83 12.30
C LEU A 515 -9.63 19.80 13.80
N ASN A 516 -9.08 18.79 14.50
CA ASN A 516 -8.98 18.72 15.95
C ASN A 516 -7.80 19.61 16.46
N ALA A 517 -7.45 19.53 17.76
CA ALA A 517 -6.38 20.35 18.32
C ALA A 517 -4.99 20.03 17.74
N ILE A 518 -4.68 18.77 17.46
CA ILE A 518 -3.43 18.32 16.83
C ILE A 518 -3.39 18.82 15.39
N GLY A 519 -4.46 18.59 14.63
CA GLY A 519 -4.57 19.03 13.23
C GLY A 519 -4.38 20.54 13.09
N LYS A 520 -5.02 21.35 13.95
CA LYS A 520 -4.83 22.81 13.97
C LYS A 520 -3.39 23.22 14.25
N TRP A 521 -2.71 22.51 15.15
CA TRP A 521 -1.30 22.77 15.43
C TRP A 521 -0.42 22.42 14.22
N LEU A 522 -0.65 21.27 13.57
CA LEU A 522 0.06 20.88 12.36
C LEU A 522 -0.20 21.84 11.20
N GLN A 523 -1.43 22.30 11.02
CA GLN A 523 -1.78 23.31 10.02
C GLN A 523 -1.02 24.62 10.25
N ALA A 524 -0.96 25.10 11.50
CA ALA A 524 -0.31 26.36 11.83
C ALA A 524 1.22 26.30 11.74
N ASN A 525 1.84 25.18 12.12
CA ASN A 525 3.29 25.07 12.33
C ASN A 525 4.02 24.27 11.24
N VAL A 526 3.34 23.35 10.55
CA VAL A 526 3.99 22.40 9.62
C VAL A 526 3.43 22.52 8.21
N SER A 527 2.14 22.23 8.03
CA SER A 527 1.49 22.15 6.72
C SER A 527 1.35 23.52 6.08
N GLN A 528 0.79 24.48 6.81
CA GLN A 528 0.46 25.83 6.35
C GLN A 528 -0.45 25.89 5.09
N ILE A 529 -1.11 24.78 4.76
CA ILE A 529 -2.23 24.72 3.81
C ILE A 529 -3.52 25.07 4.57
N GLY A 530 -4.55 25.58 3.90
CA GLY A 530 -5.85 25.90 4.52
C GLY A 530 -5.88 27.15 5.40
N ASN A 531 -4.74 27.83 5.62
CA ASN A 531 -4.64 29.01 6.49
C ASN A 531 -4.12 30.28 5.77
N GLY A 532 -4.13 30.29 4.44
CA GLY A 532 -3.73 31.44 3.62
C GLY A 532 -2.21 31.69 3.53
N LYS A 533 -1.37 30.83 4.13
CA LYS A 533 0.11 30.97 4.11
C LYS A 533 0.81 30.23 2.98
N ASN A 534 0.09 29.49 2.14
CA ASN A 534 0.61 28.78 0.96
C ASN A 534 1.71 27.77 1.31
N GLY A 535 1.47 26.99 2.37
CA GLY A 535 2.41 25.99 2.82
C GLY A 535 2.58 24.79 1.88
N LYS A 536 3.47 23.88 2.28
CA LYS A 536 3.90 22.72 1.48
C LYS A 536 3.27 21.40 1.93
N GLY A 537 2.35 21.45 2.89
CA GLY A 537 1.69 20.25 3.41
C GLY A 537 2.53 19.49 4.43
N LEU A 538 2.08 18.29 4.75
CA LEU A 538 2.70 17.40 5.73
C LEU A 538 3.81 16.55 5.10
N TRP A 539 4.69 16.04 5.94
CA TRP A 539 5.70 15.04 5.58
C TRP A 539 5.38 13.68 6.20
N CYS A 540 6.00 12.61 5.70
CA CYS A 540 5.72 11.23 6.09
C CYS A 540 5.73 11.05 7.62
N THR A 541 6.68 11.68 8.30
CA THR A 541 6.87 11.57 9.76
C THR A 541 5.82 12.33 10.58
N ASN A 542 5.05 13.23 9.97
CA ASN A 542 3.91 13.87 10.64
C ASN A 542 2.70 12.91 10.75
N CYS A 543 2.65 11.87 9.91
CA CYS A 543 1.63 10.82 9.97
C CYS A 543 2.16 9.55 10.67
N HIS A 544 3.37 9.11 10.31
CA HIS A 544 4.02 7.93 10.89
C HIS A 544 4.87 8.32 12.11
N ASN A 545 4.23 8.46 13.27
CA ASN A 545 4.88 8.89 14.50
C ASN A 545 4.43 8.09 15.74
N GLN A 546 5.11 8.32 16.86
CA GLN A 546 4.80 7.71 18.15
C GLN A 546 3.49 8.25 18.77
N LEU A 547 3.09 9.49 18.49
CA LEU A 547 1.86 10.06 19.05
C LEU A 547 0.61 9.27 18.63
N ALA A 548 0.53 8.81 17.38
CA ALA A 548 -0.57 7.97 16.90
C ALA A 548 -0.75 6.71 17.78
N ARG A 549 0.35 6.03 18.15
CA ARG A 549 0.35 4.87 19.05
C ARG A 549 -0.11 5.22 20.46
N GLU A 550 0.33 6.37 20.99
CA GLU A 550 -0.07 6.84 22.31
C GLU A 550 -1.58 7.14 22.37
N LEU A 551 -2.12 7.76 21.32
CA LEU A 551 -3.55 8.03 21.20
C LEU A 551 -4.33 6.72 21.09
N TYR A 552 -3.89 5.82 20.21
CA TYR A 552 -4.50 4.49 20.01
C TYR A 552 -4.57 3.69 21.32
N GLN A 553 -3.49 3.65 22.10
CA GLN A 553 -3.46 2.94 23.38
C GLN A 553 -4.58 3.39 24.34
N ARG A 554 -4.93 4.68 24.31
CA ARG A 554 -5.86 5.31 25.25
C ARG A 554 -7.30 5.38 24.75
N ASP A 555 -7.54 5.00 23.50
CA ASP A 555 -8.87 4.96 22.93
C ASP A 555 -9.70 3.80 23.53
N ASN A 556 -10.97 4.05 23.82
CA ASN A 556 -12.01 3.07 24.10
C ASN A 556 -13.33 3.67 23.62
N ILE A 557 -13.46 3.75 22.30
CA ILE A 557 -14.56 4.44 21.63
C ILE A 557 -15.78 3.53 21.52
N SER A 558 -16.97 4.09 21.74
CA SER A 558 -18.24 3.38 21.52
C SER A 558 -18.90 3.76 20.20
N GLN A 559 -18.62 4.97 19.72
CA GLN A 559 -19.08 5.45 18.41
C GLN A 559 -18.03 6.45 17.87
N ALA A 560 -17.36 6.07 16.78
CA ALA A 560 -16.21 6.80 16.23
C ALA A 560 -16.58 8.15 15.61
N PHE A 561 -17.63 8.19 14.77
CA PHE A 561 -18.10 9.39 14.06
C PHE A 561 -18.69 10.48 14.98
N LYS A 562 -19.03 10.12 16.22
CA LYS A 562 -19.48 11.05 17.28
C LYS A 562 -18.41 11.27 18.35
N GLN A 563 -17.31 10.53 18.29
CA GLN A 563 -16.26 10.50 19.31
C GLN A 563 -16.79 10.22 20.72
N GLU A 564 -17.76 9.30 20.80
CA GLU A 564 -18.30 8.80 22.07
C GLU A 564 -17.39 7.71 22.67
N GLY A 565 -17.39 7.60 23.99
CA GLY A 565 -16.47 6.74 24.75
C GLY A 565 -15.28 7.53 25.29
N THR A 566 -14.13 6.86 25.43
CA THR A 566 -12.89 7.49 25.92
C THR A 566 -11.92 7.69 24.77
N THR A 567 -11.49 8.93 24.54
CA THR A 567 -10.43 9.26 23.58
C THR A 567 -9.75 10.56 23.98
N LEU A 568 -8.46 10.70 23.65
CA LEU A 568 -7.72 11.95 23.80
C LEU A 568 -7.86 12.88 22.58
N ARG A 569 -8.35 12.36 21.45
CA ARG A 569 -8.34 13.02 20.14
C ARG A 569 -9.27 14.24 20.07
N ASN A 570 -10.23 14.32 20.99
CA ASN A 570 -11.16 15.44 21.15
C ASN A 570 -10.75 16.44 22.25
N LYS A 571 -9.54 16.31 22.82
CA LYS A 571 -9.06 17.15 23.93
C LYS A 571 -8.12 18.26 23.45
N SER A 572 -7.84 19.23 24.34
CA SER A 572 -6.80 20.22 24.08
C SER A 572 -5.40 19.60 24.13
N LEU A 573 -4.41 20.22 23.48
CA LEU A 573 -3.03 19.72 23.49
C LEU A 573 -2.46 19.54 24.91
N LYS A 574 -2.83 20.41 25.86
CA LYS A 574 -2.39 20.30 27.26
C LYS A 574 -2.96 19.06 27.93
N GLU A 575 -4.23 18.75 27.66
CA GLU A 575 -4.88 17.54 28.16
C GLU A 575 -4.32 16.28 27.48
N ILE A 576 -3.98 16.35 26.19
CA ILE A 576 -3.32 15.26 25.46
C ILE A 576 -1.95 14.99 26.08
N ALA A 577 -1.09 16.01 26.25
CA ALA A 577 0.23 15.88 26.87
C ALA A 577 0.14 15.26 28.26
N LYS A 578 -0.79 15.75 29.10
CA LYS A 578 -1.07 15.19 30.42
C LYS A 578 -1.56 13.74 30.34
N GLY A 579 -2.48 13.45 29.42
CA GLY A 579 -3.08 12.12 29.24
C GLY A 579 -2.07 11.07 28.78
N ILE A 580 -1.06 11.47 28.02
CA ILE A 580 0.04 10.59 27.61
C ILE A 580 1.24 10.62 28.56
N GLY A 581 1.26 11.54 29.53
CA GLY A 581 2.29 11.62 30.57
C GLY A 581 3.57 12.33 30.13
N VAL A 582 3.48 13.28 29.20
CA VAL A 582 4.63 14.06 28.68
C VAL A 582 4.41 15.56 28.85
N ASP A 583 5.47 16.34 28.72
CA ASP A 583 5.36 17.80 28.65
C ASP A 583 4.97 18.27 27.24
N MET A 584 4.59 19.54 27.12
CA MET A 584 4.18 20.12 25.84
C MET A 584 5.29 20.07 24.78
N LYS A 585 6.56 20.20 25.17
CA LYS A 585 7.68 20.21 24.23
C LYS A 585 7.90 18.82 23.64
N THR A 586 7.78 17.77 24.46
CA THR A 586 7.80 16.39 23.99
C THR A 586 6.61 16.10 23.08
N LEU A 587 5.40 16.57 23.42
CA LEU A 587 4.24 16.42 22.55
C LEU A 587 4.45 17.09 21.17
N GLU A 588 4.98 18.31 21.15
CA GLU A 588 5.31 19.02 19.90
C GLU A 588 6.36 18.26 19.07
N ALA A 589 7.39 17.71 19.72
CA ALA A 589 8.39 16.89 19.05
C ALA A 589 7.82 15.55 18.53
N MET A 590 6.77 15.02 19.14
CA MET A 590 6.06 13.84 18.61
C MET A 590 5.14 14.18 17.42
N MET A 591 4.58 15.40 17.37
CA MET A 591 3.76 15.88 16.25
C MET A 591 4.60 16.29 15.01
N ASP A 592 5.76 16.90 15.22
CA ASP A 592 6.71 17.27 14.16
C ASP A 592 8.11 16.71 14.43
N PRO A 593 8.27 15.37 14.35
CA PRO A 593 9.53 14.72 14.66
C PRO A 593 10.61 15.10 13.63
N LYS A 594 11.77 15.53 14.14
CA LYS A 594 12.95 15.93 13.38
C LYS A 594 14.13 15.01 13.64
N VAL A 595 15.01 14.92 12.65
CA VAL A 595 16.34 14.28 12.78
C VAL A 595 17.18 15.03 13.79
N VAL A 596 17.84 14.32 14.70
CA VAL A 596 18.75 14.91 15.70
C VAL A 596 20.09 14.18 15.67
N LEU A 597 21.02 14.73 14.90
CA LEU A 597 22.33 14.12 14.69
C LEU A 597 23.23 14.20 15.94
N ASP A 598 23.93 13.10 16.20
CA ASP A 598 25.03 13.06 17.15
C ASP A 598 26.34 13.60 16.53
N LYS A 599 27.45 13.53 17.28
CA LYS A 599 28.77 14.00 16.82
C LYS A 599 29.35 13.19 15.64
N LYS A 600 28.83 11.99 15.40
CA LYS A 600 29.21 11.11 14.29
C LYS A 600 28.28 11.28 13.08
N GLY A 601 27.23 12.11 13.21
CA GLY A 601 26.23 12.29 12.17
C GLY A 601 25.14 11.23 12.18
N HIS A 602 24.98 10.48 13.28
CA HIS A 602 23.96 9.45 13.41
C HIS A 602 22.71 10.00 14.08
N ASP A 603 21.52 9.54 13.67
CA ASP A 603 20.30 9.74 14.44
C ASP A 603 20.10 8.59 15.44
N THR A 604 19.51 8.86 16.61
CA THR A 604 19.35 7.83 17.67
C THR A 604 17.96 7.88 18.31
N PRO A 605 17.41 6.74 18.77
CA PRO A 605 16.08 6.69 19.38
C PRO A 605 15.90 7.63 20.57
N GLU A 606 16.97 7.88 21.33
CA GLU A 606 16.95 8.73 22.52
C GLU A 606 16.96 10.23 22.18
N LYS A 607 17.30 10.58 20.94
CA LYS A 607 17.46 11.97 20.48
C LYS A 607 16.33 12.42 19.58
N SER A 608 15.83 11.53 18.73
CA SER A 608 14.85 11.83 17.68
C SER A 608 13.59 11.01 17.84
N GLN A 609 12.44 11.71 17.76
CA GLN A 609 11.13 11.08 17.75
C GLN A 609 10.85 10.29 16.46
N ILE A 610 11.65 10.50 15.40
CA ILE A 610 11.56 9.69 14.17
C ILE A 610 12.01 8.26 14.50
N LEU A 611 13.20 8.09 15.07
CA LEU A 611 13.74 6.75 15.32
C LEU A 611 13.10 6.06 16.52
N ALA A 612 12.63 6.83 17.51
CA ALA A 612 11.82 6.30 18.62
C ALA A 612 10.59 5.50 18.13
N THR A 613 9.97 5.93 17.03
CA THR A 613 8.82 5.26 16.41
C THR A 613 9.15 3.82 15.97
N TRP A 614 10.40 3.56 15.59
CA TRP A 614 10.89 2.26 15.10
C TRP A 614 11.71 1.48 16.14
N ALA A 615 11.95 2.07 17.32
CA ALA A 615 12.86 1.53 18.30
C ALA A 615 12.28 0.34 19.07
N LYS A 616 13.15 -0.52 19.60
CA LYS A 616 12.73 -1.63 20.47
C LYS A 616 11.95 -1.14 21.69
N GLN A 617 12.44 -0.09 22.34
CA GLN A 617 11.81 0.48 23.52
C GLN A 617 10.89 1.64 23.11
N ARG A 618 9.59 1.36 23.06
CA ARG A 618 8.51 2.33 22.84
C ARG A 618 7.19 1.76 23.36
N THR A 619 6.14 2.57 23.39
CA THR A 619 4.78 2.06 23.58
C THR A 619 4.38 1.23 22.36
N VAL A 620 4.01 -0.03 22.60
CA VAL A 620 3.32 -0.90 21.66
C VAL A 620 1.91 -1.10 22.21
N PRO A 621 0.87 -0.62 21.51
CA PRO A 621 -0.48 -0.71 22.05
C PRO A 621 -0.96 -2.13 22.31
N ASP A 622 -1.96 -2.25 23.19
CA ASP A 622 -2.61 -3.51 23.52
C ASP A 622 -3.45 -4.05 22.37
N ILE A 623 -3.39 -5.36 22.16
CA ILE A 623 -4.09 -6.08 21.08
C ILE A 623 -5.39 -6.74 21.57
N ALA A 624 -5.38 -7.30 22.78
CA ALA A 624 -6.49 -8.07 23.34
C ALA A 624 -6.34 -8.23 24.86
N VAL A 625 -7.41 -8.68 25.52
CA VAL A 625 -7.36 -9.17 26.91
C VAL A 625 -7.31 -10.69 26.91
N ILE A 626 -6.40 -11.27 27.70
CA ILE A 626 -6.23 -12.72 27.84
C ILE A 626 -6.42 -13.17 29.29
N ALA A 627 -6.69 -14.46 29.49
CA ALA A 627 -6.66 -15.08 30.81
C ALA A 627 -5.21 -15.32 31.26
N LEU A 628 -4.97 -15.23 32.57
CA LEU A 628 -3.69 -15.50 33.20
C LEU A 628 -3.74 -16.78 34.04
N GLN A 629 -2.63 -17.48 34.10
CA GLN A 629 -2.38 -18.58 35.02
C GLN A 629 -1.06 -18.33 35.78
N GLY A 630 -1.16 -18.00 37.06
CA GLY A 630 -0.04 -17.46 37.82
C GLY A 630 0.39 -16.09 37.28
N ASN A 631 1.67 -15.98 36.89
CA ASN A 631 2.27 -14.74 36.37
C ASN A 631 2.35 -14.71 34.82
N GLY A 632 1.78 -15.70 34.13
CA GLY A 632 1.88 -15.83 32.68
C GLY A 632 0.52 -16.02 32.00
N PRO A 633 0.50 -16.05 30.65
CA PRO A 633 -0.71 -16.36 29.89
C PRO A 633 -1.23 -17.75 30.26
N MET A 634 -2.55 -17.90 30.35
CA MET A 634 -3.16 -19.23 30.36
C MET A 634 -2.98 -19.84 28.96
N VAL A 635 -2.19 -20.91 28.90
CA VAL A 635 -1.87 -21.60 27.65
C VAL A 635 -2.59 -22.94 27.61
N SER A 636 -3.28 -23.18 26.50
CA SER A 636 -3.70 -24.53 26.10
C SER A 636 -2.77 -25.06 25.00
N LYS A 637 -2.75 -26.38 24.86
CA LYS A 637 -2.20 -27.04 23.69
C LYS A 637 -3.34 -27.65 22.91
N ASP A 638 -3.26 -27.56 21.59
CA ASP A 638 -4.16 -28.27 20.72
C ASP A 638 -3.67 -29.71 20.46
N GLU A 639 -4.19 -30.30 19.39
CA GLU A 639 -4.17 -31.73 19.15
C GLU A 639 -2.81 -32.25 18.63
N ASP A 640 -2.01 -31.40 18.00
CA ASP A 640 -0.61 -31.63 17.63
C ASP A 640 0.39 -30.96 18.58
N GLY A 641 -0.12 -30.23 19.57
CA GLY A 641 0.66 -29.73 20.71
C GLY A 641 1.11 -28.28 20.57
N ASP A 642 0.59 -27.58 19.56
CA ASP A 642 0.82 -26.17 19.32
C ASP A 642 0.17 -25.32 20.41
N ILE A 643 0.87 -24.22 20.74
CA ILE A 643 0.48 -23.30 21.80
C ILE A 643 -0.71 -22.47 21.34
N ASN A 644 -1.72 -22.38 22.19
CA ASN A 644 -2.89 -21.54 21.97
C ASN A 644 -3.24 -20.72 23.20
N VAL A 645 -3.25 -19.39 23.03
CA VAL A 645 -3.70 -18.39 24.01
C VAL A 645 -4.98 -17.73 23.53
N VAL A 646 -6.12 -18.12 24.10
CA VAL A 646 -7.43 -17.62 23.66
C VAL A 646 -7.69 -16.21 24.23
N PRO A 647 -7.99 -15.21 23.37
CA PRO A 647 -8.45 -13.91 23.83
C PRO A 647 -9.79 -14.02 24.59
N LEU A 648 -9.86 -13.43 25.78
CA LEU A 648 -11.13 -13.21 26.48
C LEU A 648 -11.94 -12.06 25.85
N SER A 649 -11.24 -11.10 25.24
CA SER A 649 -11.85 -10.03 24.47
C SER A 649 -10.89 -9.49 23.42
N ALA A 650 -11.42 -9.24 22.23
CA ALA A 650 -10.73 -8.51 21.17
C ALA A 650 -10.67 -6.99 21.43
N ASN A 651 -11.49 -6.44 22.34
CA ASN A 651 -11.35 -5.04 22.77
C ASN A 651 -10.32 -5.01 23.91
N PRO A 652 -9.10 -4.51 23.69
CA PRO A 652 -8.06 -4.45 24.73
C PRO A 652 -8.42 -3.49 25.87
N ALA A 653 -9.34 -2.54 25.65
CA ALA A 653 -9.77 -1.55 26.63
C ALA A 653 -11.08 -1.95 27.36
N VAL A 654 -11.56 -3.18 27.18
CA VAL A 654 -12.72 -3.68 27.91
C VAL A 654 -12.49 -3.62 29.42
N GLN A 655 -13.55 -3.39 30.20
CA GLN A 655 -13.45 -3.48 31.66
C GLN A 655 -13.19 -4.93 32.05
N ILE A 656 -11.97 -5.25 32.48
CA ILE A 656 -11.56 -6.64 32.80
C ILE A 656 -12.50 -7.29 33.82
N ALA A 657 -12.99 -6.53 34.81
CA ALA A 657 -13.94 -7.02 35.81
C ALA A 657 -15.29 -7.48 35.23
N SER A 658 -15.63 -7.11 33.99
CA SER A 658 -16.83 -7.58 33.29
C SER A 658 -16.64 -8.93 32.59
N LEU A 659 -15.40 -9.41 32.46
CA LEU A 659 -15.10 -10.65 31.75
C LEU A 659 -15.31 -11.86 32.67
N THR A 660 -15.83 -12.94 32.09
CA THR A 660 -15.88 -14.24 32.77
C THR A 660 -14.54 -14.94 32.58
N LEU A 661 -13.90 -15.32 33.68
CA LEU A 661 -12.63 -16.04 33.64
C LEU A 661 -12.87 -17.55 33.45
N PRO A 662 -12.07 -18.23 32.61
CA PRO A 662 -12.12 -19.68 32.49
C PRO A 662 -11.63 -20.36 33.78
N GLU A 663 -12.01 -21.64 33.95
CA GLU A 663 -11.62 -22.43 35.11
C GLU A 663 -10.09 -22.51 35.25
N GLY A 664 -9.59 -22.35 36.48
CA GLY A 664 -8.15 -22.37 36.77
C GLY A 664 -7.41 -21.07 36.44
N ALA A 665 -8.07 -20.05 35.88
CA ALA A 665 -7.48 -18.74 35.67
C ALA A 665 -7.31 -18.01 37.00
N THR A 666 -6.16 -17.36 37.17
CA THR A 666 -5.85 -16.55 38.34
C THR A 666 -6.12 -15.06 38.12
N GLY A 667 -6.45 -14.66 36.90
CA GLY A 667 -6.77 -13.29 36.53
C GLY A 667 -6.88 -13.09 35.02
N ALA A 668 -6.91 -11.83 34.59
CA ALA A 668 -6.88 -11.44 33.19
C ALA A 668 -6.12 -10.11 33.03
N ALA A 669 -5.51 -9.90 31.88
CA ALA A 669 -4.78 -8.67 31.55
C ALA A 669 -4.85 -8.36 30.06
N ALA A 670 -4.85 -7.06 29.74
CA ALA A 670 -4.54 -6.59 28.40
C ALA A 670 -3.07 -6.89 28.10
N VAL A 671 -2.78 -7.29 26.85
CA VAL A 671 -1.42 -7.58 26.39
C VAL A 671 -1.09 -6.80 25.12
N PRO A 672 0.17 -6.38 24.91
CA PRO A 672 0.59 -5.63 23.74
C PRO A 672 0.63 -6.50 22.48
N TYR A 673 0.57 -5.88 21.31
CA TYR A 673 0.77 -6.58 20.02
C TYR A 673 2.04 -7.42 19.98
N GLU A 674 3.13 -6.97 20.60
CA GLU A 674 4.40 -7.70 20.63
C GLU A 674 4.38 -8.98 21.48
N ALA A 675 3.33 -9.20 22.29
CA ALA A 675 3.09 -10.48 22.95
C ALA A 675 2.49 -11.52 21.98
N ALA A 676 1.83 -11.07 20.90
CA ALA A 676 1.13 -11.94 19.95
C ALA A 676 1.90 -12.15 18.64
N THR A 677 2.74 -11.19 18.23
CA THR A 677 3.53 -11.24 16.99
C THR A 677 4.92 -10.63 17.23
N HIS A 678 5.97 -11.29 16.73
CA HIS A 678 7.32 -10.72 16.67
C HIS A 678 7.38 -9.51 15.71
N GLY A 679 6.40 -9.37 14.81
CA GLY A 679 6.16 -8.21 13.95
C GLY A 679 5.73 -6.94 14.71
N ARG A 680 5.35 -7.08 15.99
CA ARG A 680 4.85 -5.99 16.85
C ARG A 680 3.61 -5.34 16.22
N ASP A 681 3.46 -4.02 16.35
CA ASP A 681 2.33 -3.23 15.84
C ASP A 681 2.56 -2.65 14.42
N TYR A 682 3.71 -2.90 13.79
CA TYR A 682 3.97 -2.37 12.45
C TYR A 682 2.95 -2.90 11.43
N TRP A 683 2.45 -2.02 10.56
CA TRP A 683 1.44 -2.32 9.53
C TRP A 683 0.04 -2.73 10.04
N LEU A 684 -0.13 -2.79 11.36
CA LEU A 684 -1.41 -3.01 12.04
C LEU A 684 -2.02 -1.67 12.48
N SER A 685 -3.29 -1.65 12.88
CA SER A 685 -4.00 -0.38 13.16
C SER A 685 -3.25 0.50 14.14
N ALA A 686 -2.74 -0.08 15.22
CA ALA A 686 -1.98 0.63 16.24
C ALA A 686 -0.74 1.38 15.70
N GLY A 687 -0.09 0.85 14.67
CA GLY A 687 1.17 1.37 14.17
C GLY A 687 1.08 2.21 12.90
N ALA A 688 -0.12 2.37 12.33
CA ALA A 688 -0.40 3.12 11.11
C ALA A 688 -1.28 4.35 11.41
N PRO A 689 -1.24 5.38 10.54
CA PRO A 689 -1.93 6.64 10.79
C PRO A 689 -3.45 6.53 10.67
N HIS A 690 -4.16 7.41 11.39
CA HIS A 690 -5.62 7.57 11.33
C HIS A 690 -6.00 9.01 10.99
N CYS A 691 -7.07 9.22 10.23
CA CYS A 691 -7.70 10.54 10.05
C CYS A 691 -8.02 11.17 11.42
N ALA A 692 -8.48 10.35 12.39
CA ALA A 692 -8.75 10.78 13.76
C ALA A 692 -7.53 11.33 14.53
N ASP A 693 -6.29 11.18 14.03
CA ASP A 693 -5.10 11.86 14.56
C ASP A 693 -5.22 13.38 14.42
N CYS A 694 -5.77 13.87 13.30
CA CYS A 694 -5.75 15.30 12.96
C CYS A 694 -7.16 15.90 12.74
N HIS A 695 -8.13 15.08 12.36
CA HIS A 695 -9.49 15.52 12.05
C HIS A 695 -10.42 15.38 13.26
N ALA A 696 -11.42 16.25 13.32
CA ALA A 696 -12.50 16.19 14.30
C ALA A 696 -13.64 15.32 13.76
N ALA A 697 -14.35 14.64 14.67
CA ALA A 697 -15.60 13.97 14.33
C ALA A 697 -16.60 14.96 13.67
N PRO A 698 -17.37 14.53 12.65
CA PRO A 698 -17.50 13.16 12.14
C PRO A 698 -16.52 12.74 11.03
N TYR A 699 -15.50 13.54 10.72
CA TYR A 699 -14.56 13.32 9.60
C TYR A 699 -13.41 12.39 9.99
N VAL A 700 -13.76 11.21 10.49
CA VAL A 700 -12.81 10.22 11.04
C VAL A 700 -13.19 8.82 10.56
N GLU A 701 -12.27 7.88 10.67
CA GLU A 701 -12.60 6.47 10.42
C GLU A 701 -13.57 5.92 11.48
N GLY A 702 -14.27 4.86 11.11
CA GLY A 702 -15.07 4.03 12.02
C GLY A 702 -14.22 3.23 13.00
N GLN A 703 -14.87 2.55 13.93
CA GLN A 703 -14.20 1.63 14.84
C GLN A 703 -13.72 0.36 14.13
N GLY A 704 -12.79 -0.37 14.75
CA GLY A 704 -12.35 -1.69 14.29
C GLY A 704 -13.29 -2.81 14.73
N GLY A 705 -12.93 -4.06 14.42
CA GLY A 705 -13.68 -5.24 14.84
C GLY A 705 -13.60 -6.40 13.86
N VAL A 706 -14.06 -6.20 12.62
CA VAL A 706 -14.14 -7.27 11.61
C VAL A 706 -12.75 -7.80 11.24
N ALA A 707 -11.79 -6.90 11.05
CA ALA A 707 -10.44 -7.26 10.64
C ALA A 707 -9.49 -7.59 11.81
N PHE A 708 -9.99 -8.13 12.93
CA PHE A 708 -9.11 -8.61 14.01
C PHE A 708 -8.18 -9.72 13.48
N PRO A 709 -6.87 -9.73 13.81
CA PRO A 709 -6.16 -8.88 14.78
C PRO A 709 -5.59 -7.57 14.23
N ILE A 710 -5.83 -7.21 12.96
CA ILE A 710 -5.32 -5.98 12.36
C ILE A 710 -5.93 -4.74 13.04
N ASN A 711 -7.25 -4.79 13.31
CA ASN A 711 -7.99 -3.71 13.98
C ASN A 711 -8.78 -4.26 15.18
N GLN A 712 -8.90 -3.46 16.24
CA GLN A 712 -9.61 -3.85 17.46
C GLN A 712 -10.97 -3.13 17.57
N PRO A 713 -12.02 -3.79 18.08
CA PRO A 713 -13.20 -3.09 18.58
C PRO A 713 -12.83 -2.14 19.72
N GLY A 714 -13.56 -1.03 19.84
CA GLY A 714 -13.24 0.02 20.82
C GLY A 714 -12.06 0.91 20.41
N LYS A 715 -11.48 0.72 19.23
CA LYS A 715 -10.36 1.49 18.68
C LYS A 715 -10.68 1.95 17.26
N TYR A 716 -10.00 2.98 16.77
CA TYR A 716 -10.12 3.39 15.38
C TYR A 716 -9.61 2.29 14.42
N SER A 717 -10.33 2.09 13.33
CA SER A 717 -9.96 1.19 12.25
C SER A 717 -9.02 1.88 11.27
N LEU A 718 -8.20 1.11 10.55
CA LEU A 718 -7.50 1.64 9.38
C LEU A 718 -8.51 2.02 8.29
N MET A 719 -8.24 3.13 7.59
CA MET A 719 -9.08 3.65 6.49
C MET A 719 -9.51 2.56 5.49
N ARG A 720 -8.62 1.63 5.14
CA ARG A 720 -8.91 0.54 4.19
C ARG A 720 -9.95 -0.49 4.66
N TYR A 721 -10.21 -0.55 5.97
CA TYR A 721 -11.21 -1.44 6.56
C TYR A 721 -12.45 -0.68 7.07
N THR A 722 -12.53 0.61 6.78
CA THR A 722 -13.63 1.46 7.25
C THR A 722 -14.69 1.62 6.18
N LYS A 723 -15.95 1.59 6.63
CA LYS A 723 -17.14 1.91 5.84
C LYS A 723 -17.89 3.07 6.48
N GLY A 724 -18.61 3.83 5.66
CA GLY A 724 -19.44 4.95 6.08
C GLY A 724 -20.85 4.86 5.47
N HIS A 725 -21.27 5.93 4.80
CA HIS A 725 -22.58 6.08 4.17
C HIS A 725 -23.04 4.82 3.42
N ALA A 726 -24.13 4.20 3.89
CA ALA A 726 -24.73 2.99 3.32
C ALA A 726 -23.75 1.80 3.11
N GLY A 727 -22.69 1.69 3.91
CA GLY A 727 -21.72 0.60 3.80
C GLY A 727 -20.67 0.78 2.69
N LEU A 728 -20.62 1.95 2.05
CA LEU A 728 -19.54 2.32 1.14
C LEU A 728 -18.22 2.36 1.91
N ALA A 729 -17.19 1.71 1.37
CA ALA A 729 -15.84 1.80 1.88
C ALA A 729 -15.34 3.24 1.76
N CYS A 730 -14.60 3.75 2.75
CA CYS A 730 -14.05 5.10 2.67
C CYS A 730 -13.20 5.30 1.39
N GLN A 731 -12.51 4.25 0.93
CA GLN A 731 -11.73 4.29 -0.30
C GLN A 731 -12.58 4.51 -1.56
N ALA A 732 -13.85 4.08 -1.56
CA ALA A 732 -14.75 4.35 -2.69
C ALA A 732 -14.97 5.85 -2.89
N CYS A 733 -15.17 6.60 -1.80
CA CYS A 733 -15.42 8.04 -1.87
C CYS A 733 -14.15 8.88 -1.93
N HIS A 734 -13.11 8.47 -1.20
CA HIS A 734 -11.88 9.26 -0.98
C HIS A 734 -10.65 8.74 -1.72
N GLN A 735 -10.78 7.70 -2.55
CA GLN A 735 -9.68 6.92 -3.13
C GLN A 735 -8.85 6.13 -2.11
N SER A 736 -7.89 5.36 -2.61
CA SER A 736 -7.01 4.56 -1.77
C SER A 736 -5.99 5.41 -1.02
N ILE A 737 -5.47 4.85 0.07
CA ILE A 737 -4.50 5.49 0.97
C ILE A 737 -3.30 6.01 0.16
N HIS A 738 -2.77 7.19 0.52
CA HIS A 738 -1.70 7.92 -0.17
C HIS A 738 -2.01 8.36 -1.62
N GLY A 739 -3.23 8.11 -2.10
CA GLY A 739 -3.84 8.72 -3.28
C GLY A 739 -5.16 9.39 -2.92
N LEU A 740 -5.23 10.04 -1.76
CA LEU A 740 -6.44 10.72 -1.29
C LEU A 740 -6.67 12.03 -2.06
N TYR A 741 -7.93 12.29 -2.40
CA TYR A 741 -8.30 13.52 -3.11
C TYR A 741 -8.14 14.80 -2.27
N PRO A 742 -7.88 15.95 -2.93
CA PRO A 742 -7.36 16.05 -4.30
C PRO A 742 -5.87 15.70 -4.43
N VAL A 743 -5.55 15.02 -5.53
CA VAL A 743 -4.18 14.63 -5.90
C VAL A 743 -3.57 15.64 -6.88
N THR A 744 -2.25 15.82 -6.87
CA THR A 744 -1.59 16.65 -7.88
C THR A 744 -1.49 15.93 -9.22
N THR A 745 -1.94 16.55 -10.31
CA THR A 745 -1.86 15.99 -11.68
C THR A 745 -0.44 15.69 -12.13
N ARG A 746 0.58 16.31 -11.50
CA ARG A 746 1.99 16.06 -11.82
C ARG A 746 2.49 14.71 -11.30
N ALA A 747 2.01 14.29 -10.13
CA ALA A 747 2.42 13.04 -9.50
C ALA A 747 1.44 11.92 -9.81
N ASP A 748 0.17 12.25 -10.09
CA ASP A 748 -0.87 11.26 -10.35
C ASP A 748 -1.95 11.71 -11.33
N LEU A 749 -1.75 11.36 -12.61
CA LEU A 749 -2.69 11.66 -13.69
C LEU A 749 -3.91 10.74 -13.69
N THR A 750 -3.77 9.51 -13.22
CA THR A 750 -4.79 8.47 -13.37
C THR A 750 -5.81 8.54 -12.24
N SER A 751 -5.40 8.81 -11.00
CA SER A 751 -6.35 9.07 -9.91
C SER A 751 -7.16 10.34 -10.15
N TYR A 752 -6.55 11.37 -10.75
CA TYR A 752 -7.28 12.58 -11.15
C TYR A 752 -8.40 12.25 -12.15
N ARG A 753 -8.12 11.41 -13.16
CA ARG A 753 -9.15 10.94 -14.12
C ARG A 753 -10.22 10.12 -13.43
N GLN A 754 -9.86 9.33 -12.44
CA GLN A 754 -10.79 8.40 -11.80
C GLN A 754 -12.02 9.13 -11.22
N ALA A 755 -11.84 10.22 -10.47
CA ALA A 755 -12.96 10.99 -9.89
C ALA A 755 -13.93 11.51 -10.96
N THR A 756 -13.38 12.03 -12.06
CA THR A 756 -14.18 12.59 -13.15
C THR A 756 -15.05 11.54 -13.85
N GLN A 757 -14.78 10.24 -13.64
CA GLN A 757 -15.63 9.13 -14.11
C GLN A 757 -16.91 8.96 -13.30
N TYR A 758 -17.04 9.60 -12.14
CA TYR A 758 -18.21 9.51 -11.27
C TYR A 758 -18.94 10.85 -11.16
N ASN A 759 -18.19 11.92 -10.87
CA ASN A 759 -18.76 13.24 -10.63
C ASN A 759 -19.31 13.86 -11.94
N PRO A 760 -20.62 14.19 -12.02
CA PRO A 760 -21.24 14.75 -13.23
C PRO A 760 -20.71 16.14 -13.62
N ASP A 761 -20.21 16.91 -12.66
CA ASP A 761 -19.59 18.21 -12.87
C ASP A 761 -18.13 18.13 -13.35
N GLY A 762 -17.58 16.91 -13.51
CA GLY A 762 -16.21 16.67 -13.91
C GLY A 762 -15.17 17.01 -12.85
N SER A 763 -15.57 17.24 -11.59
CA SER A 763 -14.65 17.51 -10.50
C SER A 763 -13.79 16.28 -10.18
N HIS A 764 -12.53 16.54 -9.84
CA HIS A 764 -11.52 15.54 -9.48
C HIS A 764 -11.43 15.27 -7.97
N GLY A 765 -12.40 15.76 -7.19
CA GLY A 765 -12.45 15.59 -5.74
C GLY A 765 -13.20 14.32 -5.31
N PRO A 766 -13.48 14.16 -4.01
CA PRO A 766 -14.31 13.06 -3.50
C PRO A 766 -15.66 12.95 -4.23
N PHE A 767 -16.30 11.79 -4.11
CA PHE A 767 -17.63 11.56 -4.70
C PHE A 767 -18.61 12.62 -4.21
N LYS A 768 -19.21 13.36 -5.15
CA LYS A 768 -20.34 14.25 -4.86
C LYS A 768 -21.63 13.45 -4.77
N CYS A 769 -22.62 14.02 -4.10
CA CYS A 769 -23.96 13.41 -4.00
C CYS A 769 -24.56 13.10 -5.39
N ALA A 770 -24.35 13.99 -6.36
CA ALA A 770 -24.83 13.85 -7.74
C ALA A 770 -24.24 12.64 -8.49
N SER A 771 -23.15 12.05 -7.99
CA SER A 771 -22.56 10.84 -8.58
C SER A 771 -23.51 9.65 -8.52
N CYS A 772 -24.33 9.57 -7.46
CA CYS A 772 -25.25 8.44 -7.24
C CYS A 772 -26.71 8.89 -7.13
N HIS A 773 -26.98 10.11 -6.66
CA HIS A 773 -28.33 10.66 -6.44
C HIS A 773 -28.71 11.72 -7.47
N GLU A 774 -30.01 11.92 -7.70
CA GLU A 774 -30.50 13.16 -8.28
C GLU A 774 -30.57 14.25 -7.19
N THR A 775 -29.94 15.39 -7.45
CA THR A 775 -29.71 16.49 -6.50
C THR A 775 -30.45 17.76 -6.91
N ASN A 776 -30.58 18.70 -5.97
CA ASN A 776 -31.05 20.05 -6.24
C ASN A 776 -29.89 20.94 -6.72
N GLU A 777 -30.17 22.22 -6.95
CA GLU A 777 -29.17 23.21 -7.40
C GLU A 777 -28.03 23.46 -6.41
N ASN A 778 -28.21 23.09 -5.13
CA ASN A 778 -27.17 23.15 -4.10
C ASN A 778 -26.32 21.87 -4.07
N GLY A 779 -26.57 20.90 -4.96
CA GLY A 779 -25.87 19.62 -4.98
C GLY A 779 -26.29 18.64 -3.89
N VAL A 780 -27.41 18.91 -3.19
CA VAL A 780 -27.95 18.05 -2.12
C VAL A 780 -29.02 17.12 -2.69
N PRO A 781 -29.04 15.82 -2.35
CA PRO A 781 -30.07 14.89 -2.81
C PRO A 781 -31.49 15.38 -2.49
N TRP A 782 -32.40 15.31 -3.47
CA TRP A 782 -33.80 15.66 -3.21
C TRP A 782 -34.43 14.78 -2.13
N ILE A 783 -33.91 13.58 -1.90
CA ILE A 783 -34.42 12.67 -0.86
C ILE A 783 -34.13 13.16 0.57
N ALA A 784 -33.26 14.16 0.75
CA ALA A 784 -32.97 14.79 2.04
C ALA A 784 -33.99 15.88 2.41
N ASP A 785 -35.29 15.70 2.12
CA ASP A 785 -36.33 16.74 2.29
C ASP A 785 -37.23 16.57 3.51
N ASP A 786 -36.72 15.99 4.59
CA ASP A 786 -37.53 15.68 5.77
C ASP A 786 -37.10 16.46 7.02
N ASP A 787 -37.99 16.57 8.00
CA ASP A 787 -37.75 17.17 9.31
C ASP A 787 -36.60 16.46 10.08
N GLU A 788 -36.25 15.24 9.67
CA GLU A 788 -35.18 14.40 10.24
C GLU A 788 -33.78 14.69 9.66
N HIS A 789 -33.70 15.34 8.49
CA HIS A 789 -32.45 15.65 7.80
C HIS A 789 -31.88 17.00 8.27
N VAL A 790 -31.48 17.03 9.55
CA VAL A 790 -31.08 18.25 10.26
C VAL A 790 -29.67 18.09 10.82
N TRP A 791 -28.79 19.05 10.52
CA TRP A 791 -27.45 19.15 11.11
C TRP A 791 -27.36 20.35 12.04
N LYS A 792 -27.03 20.10 13.32
CA LYS A 792 -26.91 21.15 14.36
C LYS A 792 -28.13 22.08 14.42
N GLY A 793 -29.33 21.53 14.27
CA GLY A 793 -30.59 22.26 14.33
C GLY A 793 -30.98 23.01 13.06
N LYS A 794 -30.27 22.81 11.93
CA LYS A 794 -30.62 23.38 10.62
C LYS A 794 -30.91 22.28 9.59
N PRO A 795 -31.99 22.39 8.80
CA PRO A 795 -32.21 21.51 7.65
C PRO A 795 -31.02 21.53 6.69
N ILE A 796 -30.66 20.38 6.13
CA ILE A 796 -29.49 20.25 5.25
C ILE A 796 -29.80 20.46 3.75
N LEU A 797 -31.08 20.49 3.36
CA LEU A 797 -31.49 20.46 1.95
C LEU A 797 -30.88 21.61 1.12
N GLU A 798 -30.65 22.77 1.72
CA GLU A 798 -30.09 23.95 1.06
C GLU A 798 -28.61 24.21 1.39
N ASP A 799 -27.96 23.29 2.09
CA ASP A 799 -26.58 23.46 2.59
C ASP A 799 -25.77 22.17 2.35
N TYR A 800 -24.97 22.18 1.29
CA TYR A 800 -24.15 21.03 0.89
C TYR A 800 -23.18 20.59 1.99
N GLU A 801 -22.51 21.53 2.65
CA GLU A 801 -21.53 21.20 3.70
C GLU A 801 -22.21 20.62 4.93
N ALA A 802 -23.40 21.14 5.29
CA ALA A 802 -24.21 20.54 6.33
C ALA A 802 -24.69 19.13 5.95
N ALA A 803 -25.05 18.89 4.68
CA ALA A 803 -25.44 17.57 4.19
C ALA A 803 -24.29 16.56 4.23
N VAL A 804 -23.09 16.97 3.81
CA VAL A 804 -21.87 16.16 3.93
C VAL A 804 -21.58 15.84 5.40
N SER A 805 -21.70 16.83 6.29
CA SER A 805 -21.51 16.62 7.74
C SER A 805 -22.51 15.61 8.31
N TRP A 806 -23.78 15.76 7.95
CA TRP A 806 -24.86 14.87 8.38
C TRP A 806 -24.61 13.43 7.91
N MET A 807 -24.22 13.24 6.64
CA MET A 807 -23.93 11.93 6.06
C MET A 807 -22.81 11.19 6.82
N HIS A 808 -21.73 11.88 7.20
CA HIS A 808 -20.67 11.28 8.00
C HIS A 808 -21.14 10.94 9.42
N ALA A 809 -21.94 11.82 10.05
CA ALA A 809 -22.40 11.64 11.42
C ALA A 809 -23.51 10.60 11.57
N SER A 810 -24.34 10.41 10.54
CA SER A 810 -25.48 9.49 10.53
C SER A 810 -25.08 8.06 10.13
N ALA A 811 -23.89 7.87 9.54
CA ALA A 811 -23.40 6.55 9.18
C ALA A 811 -23.32 5.62 10.41
N PRO A 812 -23.74 4.35 10.26
CA PRO A 812 -23.64 3.39 11.35
C PRO A 812 -22.17 2.98 11.52
N ASP A 813 -21.70 3.00 12.77
CA ASP A 813 -20.33 2.62 13.10
C ASP A 813 -20.25 1.12 13.42
N LEU A 814 -20.12 0.30 12.37
CA LEU A 814 -20.30 -1.16 12.45
C LEU A 814 -19.00 -1.96 12.43
N GLY A 815 -17.85 -1.34 12.70
CA GLY A 815 -16.59 -2.09 12.78
C GLY A 815 -16.08 -2.63 11.45
N GLY A 816 -16.57 -2.10 10.31
CA GLY A 816 -16.28 -2.60 8.95
C GLY A 816 -17.30 -3.60 8.39
N LYS A 817 -18.36 -3.95 9.14
CA LYS A 817 -19.43 -4.85 8.66
C LYS A 817 -20.27 -4.19 7.56
N ILE A 818 -20.96 -5.03 6.79
CA ILE A 818 -22.05 -4.59 5.91
C ILE A 818 -23.24 -4.18 6.82
N PRO A 819 -23.82 -2.98 6.62
CA PRO A 819 -25.07 -2.61 7.30
C PRO A 819 -26.19 -3.61 7.00
N GLU A 820 -27.06 -3.87 7.99
CA GLU A 820 -28.31 -4.58 7.74
C GLU A 820 -29.27 -3.65 6.96
N GLU A 821 -30.02 -4.22 6.02
CA GLU A 821 -31.00 -3.50 5.18
C GLU A 821 -32.22 -2.97 5.97
#